data_AF-A0A832WPB5-F1
#
_entry.id   AF-A0A832WPB5-F1
#
_cell.length_a   1.000
_cell.length_b   1.000
_cell.length_c   1.000
_cell.angle_alpha   90.00
_cell.angle_beta   90.00
_cell.angle_gamma   90.00
#
_symmetry.space_group_name_H-M   'P 1'
#
loop_
_entity.id
_entity.type
_entity.pdbx_description
1 polymer ?
#
loop_
_entity_poly.entity_id
_entity_poly.type
_entity_poly.pdbx_seq_one_letter_code
_entity_poly.pdbx_strand_id
1 'polypeptide(L)'
;MPSLTQVKKAKSRSKVQARPKTRTKPRPKAKVKSGLRAKAGAVKTRPKVRRTVKKAVPNSKNVRSRKSKAKVVMPKTAGGYKIQTVDESDGTRLLQEAAEEKDQTRLDMLSRKEKEQNEDVEDTEEQDQDESDEETEARPKNERVEWDEDGEDADEEGPEPKKEESIPKKKPIRKKKGPVEEHQAKLTEIHMIPLKHEATGGTHYHDCLIVIFGATGELAKSKIIPALYNLIKNEELRDFAVVGVSRKTTTAVEILEMAKPNIKDIKKDIWDKLRSRFVFQKANFYHEEELDLVKDVVENTEKEHGLSGNRLFYLAIRPKHFETIIQHLEKHKLAHGKEAWNRVVFEKPFGEDLPTARQINKHIRRVFREDQIFRVDHYLDEELMQNLLASRFTNEALGAVWNKRHIDHVQIIISEDFGIDGKGSFYDKYGALKDVVQNHMLQLLCLVAMEAPKSLKADHIRDSKVKLLKRIKPFCRSDTVLAQFEGYRRESGVTENSETETFAAIKTRVRNRRWRKVPFYLLTGKNLPLKASMIYIQFKDMHCDAYKKVNKYQPNHLVIQIQPQEGMYFQLNTKVPGKNDLQTIDLEFTHSCTYGPNTPEAYENLFLQVIRGDQSVFVRSDEIEQEWKIIEGLLEKRPKLQTYDPGKIPEKAQELIRKDGREWHQTLK
;
A
#
# COMPACT_ATOMS: atom_id res chain seq x y z
N MET A 1 -2.61 21.43 -63.73
CA MET A 1 -1.30 22.07 -63.99
C MET A 1 -0.58 22.23 -62.66
N PRO A 2 0.70 21.87 -62.57
CA PRO A 2 1.32 20.60 -63.00
C PRO A 2 1.88 19.83 -61.77
N SER A 3 2.13 18.53 -61.81
CA SER A 3 2.16 17.55 -62.91
C SER A 3 1.29 16.32 -62.54
N LEU A 4 0.57 15.59 -63.41
CA LEU A 4 0.76 15.16 -64.81
C LEU A 4 1.92 14.16 -65.00
N THR A 5 1.75 12.90 -65.42
CA THR A 5 0.54 12.09 -65.68
C THR A 5 0.89 10.60 -65.54
N GLN A 6 -0.11 9.72 -65.34
CA GLN A 6 0.08 8.26 -65.45
C GLN A 6 0.32 7.79 -66.89
N VAL A 7 1.18 6.79 -67.12
CA VAL A 7 0.97 5.73 -68.14
C VAL A 7 1.50 4.39 -67.60
N LYS A 8 0.71 3.31 -67.75
CA LYS A 8 1.12 1.92 -67.50
C LYS A 8 1.54 1.23 -68.80
N LYS A 9 2.51 0.32 -68.76
CA LYS A 9 2.52 -0.91 -69.60
C LYS A 9 3.53 -1.95 -69.09
N ALA A 10 3.22 -3.22 -69.28
CA ALA A 10 4.04 -4.36 -68.85
C ALA A 10 4.14 -5.42 -69.95
N LYS A 11 5.30 -6.08 -70.04
CA LYS A 11 5.68 -7.32 -70.77
C LYS A 11 7.19 -7.51 -70.46
N SER A 12 7.81 -8.59 -69.98
CA SER A 12 7.59 -10.07 -69.90
C SER A 12 8.55 -10.83 -70.81
N ARG A 13 9.28 -11.83 -70.27
CA ARG A 13 10.26 -12.75 -70.94
C ARG A 13 11.61 -12.07 -71.33
N SER A 14 12.76 -12.74 -71.46
CA SER A 14 13.28 -14.05 -70.96
C SER A 14 14.80 -14.16 -71.29
N LYS A 15 15.72 -14.46 -70.35
CA LYS A 15 16.30 -15.80 -70.02
C LYS A 15 17.46 -16.28 -70.95
N VAL A 16 18.43 -17.02 -70.40
CA VAL A 16 19.61 -17.69 -71.05
C VAL A 16 20.78 -16.72 -71.31
N GLN A 17 22.08 -17.06 -71.16
CA GLN A 17 22.79 -18.34 -70.91
C GLN A 17 23.29 -18.46 -69.43
N ALA A 18 24.41 -19.07 -68.97
CA ALA A 18 25.57 -19.80 -69.53
C ALA A 18 26.06 -20.95 -68.58
N ARG A 19 27.19 -21.62 -68.89
CA ARG A 19 27.88 -22.75 -68.17
C ARG A 19 29.29 -22.99 -68.83
N PRO A 20 30.18 -24.02 -68.55
CA PRO A 20 30.01 -25.32 -67.83
C PRO A 20 31.22 -25.97 -67.02
N LYS A 21 30.95 -27.08 -66.29
CA LYS A 21 31.85 -28.24 -65.90
C LYS A 21 33.03 -27.97 -64.90
N THR A 22 33.67 -28.94 -64.18
CA THR A 22 33.66 -30.43 -64.02
C THR A 22 33.54 -30.87 -62.52
N ARG A 23 32.91 -32.00 -62.09
CA ARG A 23 33.37 -33.43 -61.98
C ARG A 23 34.65 -33.61 -61.10
N THR A 24 34.76 -34.46 -60.05
CA THR A 24 34.66 -35.95 -59.98
C THR A 24 34.30 -36.56 -58.58
N LYS A 25 34.34 -37.91 -58.44
CA LYS A 25 34.15 -38.78 -57.23
C LYS A 25 34.92 -40.11 -57.42
N PRO A 26 35.39 -40.84 -56.37
CA PRO A 26 34.79 -42.17 -56.05
C PRO A 26 34.88 -42.65 -54.55
N ARG A 27 34.57 -43.95 -54.30
CA ARG A 27 34.63 -44.80 -53.06
C ARG A 27 35.60 -46.00 -53.34
N PRO A 28 36.03 -46.95 -52.43
CA PRO A 28 35.20 -47.71 -51.44
C PRO A 28 35.86 -48.41 -50.18
N LYS A 29 34.98 -49.00 -49.34
CA LYS A 29 35.05 -50.22 -48.44
C LYS A 29 36.39 -50.88 -47.98
N ALA A 30 36.51 -51.13 -46.64
CA ALA A 30 37.31 -52.21 -45.99
C ALA A 30 36.61 -52.73 -44.68
N LYS A 31 37.00 -53.89 -44.06
CA LYS A 31 36.14 -54.64 -43.07
C LYS A 31 36.79 -55.85 -42.31
N VAL A 32 37.12 -55.75 -41.00
CA VAL A 32 37.63 -56.82 -40.06
C VAL A 32 37.19 -56.49 -38.59
N LYS A 33 36.41 -57.31 -37.85
CA LYS A 33 36.71 -58.43 -36.89
C LYS A 33 37.52 -58.05 -35.61
N SER A 34 37.40 -58.68 -34.42
CA SER A 34 36.45 -59.63 -33.75
C SER A 34 36.92 -59.91 -32.29
N GLY A 35 36.18 -60.44 -31.30
CA GLY A 35 34.74 -60.79 -31.19
C GLY A 35 34.41 -61.99 -30.24
N LEU A 36 34.35 -61.80 -28.91
CA LEU A 36 33.88 -62.77 -27.87
C LEU A 36 32.50 -62.32 -27.30
N ARG A 37 31.44 -63.11 -27.03
CA ARG A 37 31.19 -64.46 -26.42
C ARG A 37 31.38 -64.51 -24.89
N ALA A 38 30.50 -65.12 -24.07
CA ALA A 38 29.27 -65.90 -24.36
C ALA A 38 28.16 -65.85 -23.27
N LYS A 39 27.01 -66.48 -23.60
CA LYS A 39 25.71 -66.59 -22.91
C LYS A 39 25.68 -67.49 -21.65
N ALA A 40 24.79 -67.18 -20.70
CA ALA A 40 23.76 -68.07 -20.09
C ALA A 40 22.94 -67.25 -19.03
N GLY A 41 21.66 -67.48 -18.72
CA GLY A 41 20.60 -68.30 -19.33
C GLY A 41 19.25 -68.15 -18.58
N ALA A 42 18.11 -68.31 -19.28
CA ALA A 42 16.82 -68.95 -18.89
C ALA A 42 16.26 -68.91 -17.42
N VAL A 43 14.94 -68.86 -17.12
CA VAL A 43 13.71 -68.92 -17.95
C VAL A 43 12.41 -68.62 -17.11
N LYS A 44 11.28 -68.26 -17.77
CA LYS A 44 9.85 -68.25 -17.29
C LYS A 44 9.51 -67.26 -16.13
N THR A 45 8.27 -66.80 -15.89
CA THR A 45 6.95 -67.00 -16.57
C THR A 45 6.07 -65.73 -16.52
N ARG A 46 5.04 -65.67 -17.38
CA ARG A 46 3.87 -64.74 -17.35
C ARG A 46 2.63 -65.51 -16.81
N PRO A 47 1.49 -64.89 -16.37
CA PRO A 47 0.66 -64.01 -17.22
C PRO A 47 -0.13 -62.87 -16.49
N LYS A 48 -1.14 -62.32 -17.20
CA LYS A 48 -2.15 -61.30 -16.79
C LYS A 48 -3.26 -61.96 -15.91
N VAL A 49 -4.27 -61.30 -15.33
CA VAL A 49 -5.42 -60.54 -15.93
C VAL A 49 -6.17 -59.69 -14.85
N ARG A 50 -7.05 -58.77 -15.31
CA ARG A 50 -8.12 -58.00 -14.61
C ARG A 50 -8.97 -58.88 -13.64
N ARG A 51 -9.88 -58.38 -12.75
CA ARG A 51 -10.94 -57.34 -12.93
C ARG A 51 -11.74 -57.05 -11.63
N THR A 52 -12.53 -55.96 -11.64
CA THR A 52 -13.84 -55.72 -10.93
C THR A 52 -13.95 -55.42 -9.40
N VAL A 53 -14.26 -54.15 -9.09
CA VAL A 53 -15.48 -53.62 -8.40
C VAL A 53 -15.90 -54.14 -7.00
N LYS A 54 -16.09 -53.19 -6.06
CA LYS A 54 -17.34 -53.03 -5.27
C LYS A 54 -17.50 -51.60 -4.68
N LYS A 55 -18.76 -51.17 -4.49
CA LYS A 55 -19.15 -49.95 -3.72
C LYS A 55 -19.55 -50.34 -2.30
N ALA A 56 -19.48 -49.40 -1.36
CA ALA A 56 -20.24 -49.42 -0.10
C ALA A 56 -20.65 -47.99 0.28
N VAL A 57 -21.76 -47.85 1.02
CA VAL A 57 -22.32 -46.59 1.54
C VAL A 57 -22.26 -46.67 3.09
N PRO A 58 -21.90 -45.59 3.81
CA PRO A 58 -21.76 -45.63 5.27
C PRO A 58 -23.12 -45.62 5.99
N ASN A 59 -23.16 -46.07 7.25
CA ASN A 59 -24.27 -45.77 8.14
C ASN A 59 -23.86 -45.62 9.62
N SER A 60 -24.47 -44.63 10.27
CA SER A 60 -24.76 -44.47 11.71
C SER A 60 -23.72 -44.75 12.82
N LYS A 61 -23.52 -43.70 13.63
CA LYS A 61 -23.39 -43.72 15.11
C LYS A 61 -22.22 -44.48 15.76
N ASN A 62 -21.26 -43.70 16.27
CA ASN A 62 -21.09 -43.62 17.73
C ASN A 62 -20.36 -42.33 18.15
N VAL A 63 -20.85 -41.67 19.20
CA VAL A 63 -20.26 -40.44 19.76
C VAL A 63 -19.56 -40.78 21.07
N ARG A 64 -18.25 -40.50 21.16
CA ARG A 64 -17.53 -40.39 22.43
C ARG A 64 -16.57 -39.21 22.40
N SER A 65 -16.65 -38.38 23.43
CA SER A 65 -15.84 -37.18 23.58
C SER A 65 -14.37 -37.50 23.86
N ARG A 66 -13.47 -36.78 23.19
CA ARG A 66 -12.06 -36.69 23.55
C ARG A 66 -11.63 -35.22 23.50
N LYS A 67 -11.41 -34.62 24.68
CA LYS A 67 -10.79 -33.29 24.79
C LYS A 67 -9.33 -33.38 24.34
N SER A 68 -9.04 -32.98 23.09
CA SER A 68 -7.67 -32.89 22.59
C SER A 68 -6.97 -31.66 23.19
N LYS A 69 -6.03 -31.86 24.12
CA LYS A 69 -5.18 -30.78 24.64
C LYS A 69 -4.29 -30.27 23.50
N ALA A 70 -4.51 -29.03 23.05
CA ALA A 70 -3.59 -28.36 22.14
C ALA A 70 -2.32 -27.94 22.92
N LYS A 71 -1.15 -28.46 22.52
CA LYS A 71 0.13 -27.93 22.99
C LYS A 71 0.50 -26.72 22.13
N VAL A 72 0.35 -25.51 22.66
CA VAL A 72 1.04 -24.34 22.11
C VAL A 72 2.53 -24.45 22.50
N VAL A 73 3.42 -24.39 21.52
CA VAL A 73 4.88 -24.38 21.74
C VAL A 73 5.38 -22.98 21.43
N MET A 74 5.65 -22.19 22.46
CA MET A 74 6.32 -20.89 22.31
C MET A 74 7.83 -21.11 22.11
N PRO A 75 8.50 -20.33 21.24
CA PRO A 75 9.95 -20.36 21.11
C PRO A 75 10.62 -19.83 22.39
N LYS A 76 11.76 -20.40 22.76
CA LYS A 76 12.53 -19.97 23.93
C LYS A 76 13.42 -18.77 23.60
N THR A 77 13.24 -17.66 24.29
CA THR A 77 14.32 -16.68 24.52
C THR A 77 15.25 -17.20 25.64
N ALA A 78 16.51 -16.74 25.64
CA ALA A 78 17.50 -17.18 26.62
C ALA A 78 17.49 -16.27 27.86
N GLY A 79 17.23 -16.86 29.04
CA GLY A 79 17.18 -16.17 30.32
C GLY A 79 16.52 -17.06 31.37
N GLY A 80 17.32 -17.85 32.09
CA GLY A 80 16.80 -18.95 32.91
C GLY A 80 16.55 -18.58 34.36
N TYR A 81 15.30 -18.76 34.82
CA TYR A 81 14.96 -18.96 36.23
C TYR A 81 14.14 -20.25 36.39
N LYS A 82 14.30 -20.93 37.53
CA LYS A 82 13.54 -22.14 37.86
C LYS A 82 12.13 -21.76 38.31
N ILE A 83 11.12 -22.50 37.83
CA ILE A 83 9.77 -22.48 38.39
C ILE A 83 9.59 -23.77 39.20
N GLN A 84 9.27 -23.64 40.49
CA GLN A 84 8.64 -24.73 41.25
C GLN A 84 7.13 -24.60 41.10
N THR A 85 6.44 -25.74 40.96
CA THR A 85 4.98 -25.82 40.97
C THR A 85 4.49 -25.89 42.41
N VAL A 86 3.55 -25.03 42.78
CA VAL A 86 2.82 -25.04 44.06
C VAL A 86 1.33 -25.22 43.74
N ASP A 87 0.58 -25.86 44.63
CA ASP A 87 -0.83 -26.21 44.41
C ASP A 87 -1.78 -25.02 44.71
N GLU A 88 -3.01 -25.06 44.18
CA GLU A 88 -3.92 -23.89 44.14
C GLU A 88 -4.51 -23.49 45.52
N SER A 89 -4.10 -24.12 46.62
CA SER A 89 -4.55 -23.79 47.99
C SER A 89 -3.65 -22.82 48.76
N ASP A 90 -2.35 -22.72 48.46
CA ASP A 90 -1.41 -21.88 49.24
C ASP A 90 -1.44 -20.40 48.84
N GLY A 91 -1.84 -20.09 47.60
CA GLY A 91 -1.81 -18.73 47.05
C GLY A 91 -2.64 -17.71 47.85
N THR A 92 -3.76 -18.15 48.44
CA THR A 92 -4.65 -17.27 49.23
C THR A 92 -4.01 -16.82 50.54
N ARG A 93 -3.20 -17.67 51.18
CA ARG A 93 -2.58 -17.36 52.48
C ARG A 93 -1.43 -16.37 52.33
N LEU A 94 -0.58 -16.59 51.33
CA LEU A 94 0.53 -15.69 50.98
C LEU A 94 0.05 -14.28 50.58
N LEU A 95 -1.16 -14.16 50.03
CA LEU A 95 -1.78 -12.86 49.73
C LEU A 95 -2.32 -12.11 50.96
N GLN A 96 -2.60 -12.80 52.07
CA GLN A 96 -2.95 -12.15 53.34
C GLN A 96 -1.68 -11.76 54.13
N GLU A 97 -0.71 -12.67 54.23
CA GLU A 97 0.58 -12.39 54.89
C GLU A 97 1.29 -11.18 54.27
N ALA A 98 1.29 -11.07 52.93
CA ALA A 98 1.86 -9.93 52.20
C ALA A 98 0.99 -8.65 52.19
N ALA A 99 -0.19 -8.67 52.81
CA ALA A 99 -1.02 -7.49 53.06
C ALA A 99 -0.73 -6.91 54.47
N GLU A 100 -0.69 -7.78 55.48
CA GLU A 100 -0.41 -7.39 56.88
C GLU A 100 1.00 -6.77 57.03
N GLU A 101 2.01 -7.32 56.36
CA GLU A 101 3.38 -6.78 56.35
C GLU A 101 3.44 -5.35 55.76
N LYS A 102 2.56 -5.01 54.81
CA LYS A 102 2.51 -3.67 54.19
C LYS A 102 1.87 -2.62 55.09
N ASP A 103 0.79 -2.96 55.79
CA ASP A 103 0.14 -2.02 56.70
C ASP A 103 1.01 -1.77 57.95
N GLN A 104 1.74 -2.78 58.45
CA GLN A 104 2.73 -2.56 59.50
C GLN A 104 3.86 -1.62 59.04
N THR A 105 4.40 -1.84 57.84
CA THR A 105 5.43 -0.96 57.24
C THR A 105 4.92 0.48 57.03
N ARG A 106 3.62 0.65 56.76
CA ARG A 106 2.97 1.95 56.61
C ARG A 106 2.84 2.70 57.94
N LEU A 107 2.51 2.00 59.03
CA LEU A 107 2.41 2.58 60.37
C LEU A 107 3.78 3.06 60.88
N ASP A 108 4.85 2.28 60.68
CA ASP A 108 6.21 2.66 61.08
C ASP A 108 6.72 3.91 60.33
N MET A 109 6.32 4.12 59.07
CA MET A 109 6.66 5.34 58.32
C MET A 109 5.90 6.59 58.80
N LEU A 110 4.66 6.43 59.28
CA LEU A 110 3.89 7.55 59.85
C LEU A 110 4.48 7.98 61.20
N SER A 111 4.81 7.01 62.06
CA SER A 111 5.49 7.21 63.35
C SER A 111 6.83 7.97 63.23
N ARG A 112 7.57 7.79 62.13
CA ARG A 112 8.81 8.55 61.86
C ARG A 112 8.55 10.00 61.44
N LYS A 113 7.57 10.23 60.54
CA LYS A 113 7.21 11.59 60.10
C LYS A 113 6.69 12.47 61.25
N GLU A 114 5.98 11.90 62.22
CA GLU A 114 5.52 12.64 63.41
C GLU A 114 6.67 13.00 64.38
N LYS A 115 7.86 12.38 64.25
CA LYS A 115 9.06 12.83 64.96
C LYS A 115 9.81 13.91 64.19
N GLU A 116 10.08 13.68 62.91
CA GLU A 116 10.80 14.62 62.03
C GLU A 116 10.12 16.00 62.05
N GLN A 117 8.78 16.06 62.01
CA GLN A 117 8.02 17.32 62.05
C GLN A 117 7.99 18.06 63.41
N ASN A 118 8.61 17.54 64.46
CA ASN A 118 8.73 18.21 65.76
C ASN A 118 10.15 18.73 66.06
N GLU A 119 11.14 18.48 65.19
CA GLU A 119 12.51 18.97 65.37
C GLU A 119 12.79 20.23 64.50
N ASP A 120 12.15 20.37 63.33
CA ASP A 120 12.30 21.50 62.38
C ASP A 120 11.62 22.85 62.81
N VAL A 121 11.63 23.20 64.10
CA VAL A 121 11.00 24.45 64.62
C VAL A 121 11.96 25.35 65.41
N GLU A 122 13.13 24.86 65.81
CA GLU A 122 14.17 25.66 66.49
C GLU A 122 15.46 25.73 65.65
N ASP A 123 15.46 26.46 64.53
CA ASP A 123 16.64 27.20 64.04
C ASP A 123 16.33 28.16 62.87
N THR A 124 17.28 29.07 62.59
CA THR A 124 17.34 30.05 61.46
C THR A 124 16.56 31.38 61.59
N GLU A 125 16.96 32.22 62.55
CA GLU A 125 17.20 33.64 62.23
C GLU A 125 18.70 33.81 61.88
N GLU A 126 19.06 34.28 60.68
CA GLU A 126 20.16 35.26 60.46
C GLU A 126 20.34 35.68 58.97
N GLN A 127 20.70 36.96 58.80
CA GLN A 127 21.54 37.62 57.78
C GLN A 127 21.48 37.25 56.27
N ASP A 128 21.38 38.29 55.43
CA ASP A 128 22.20 38.44 54.21
C ASP A 128 22.27 39.92 53.79
N GLN A 129 23.39 40.37 53.20
CA GLN A 129 23.68 41.75 52.79
C GLN A 129 24.51 41.80 51.49
N ASP A 130 24.15 42.72 50.57
CA ASP A 130 25.00 43.38 49.55
C ASP A 130 25.84 42.43 48.63
N GLU A 131 26.57 42.81 47.58
CA GLU A 131 26.76 44.03 46.76
C GLU A 131 27.10 43.51 45.32
N SER A 132 26.74 44.13 44.20
CA SER A 132 27.50 45.20 43.52
C SER A 132 27.17 45.18 42.00
N ASP A 133 27.28 46.32 41.29
CA ASP A 133 27.20 46.40 39.82
C ASP A 133 27.89 47.71 39.33
N GLU A 134 28.87 47.59 38.43
CA GLU A 134 29.60 48.68 37.72
C GLU A 134 29.81 48.24 36.25
N GLU A 135 29.99 49.07 35.22
CA GLU A 135 30.18 50.53 35.09
C GLU A 135 29.58 51.02 33.74
N THR A 136 29.82 52.28 33.32
CA THR A 136 29.26 52.84 32.05
C THR A 136 30.33 53.53 31.17
N GLU A 137 29.90 54.23 30.09
CA GLU A 137 30.70 55.00 29.10
C GLU A 137 31.44 54.17 28.00
N ALA A 138 31.70 54.67 26.78
CA ALA A 138 31.11 55.77 25.99
C ALA A 138 31.35 55.56 24.46
N ARG A 139 30.73 56.39 23.60
CA ARG A 139 30.96 56.45 22.13
C ARG A 139 31.66 57.76 21.73
N PRO A 140 32.32 57.81 20.55
CA PRO A 140 31.74 58.64 19.47
C PRO A 140 31.92 58.10 18.02
N LYS A 141 30.95 58.50 17.15
CA LYS A 141 31.02 59.08 15.77
C LYS A 141 32.28 58.83 14.89
N ASN A 142 32.23 58.81 13.55
CA ASN A 142 31.20 59.20 12.56
C ASN A 142 31.54 58.59 11.17
N GLU A 143 30.57 58.41 10.26
CA GLU A 143 30.58 58.84 8.83
C GLU A 143 29.39 58.27 8.03
N ARG A 144 29.19 58.75 6.79
CA ARG A 144 27.94 58.68 6.00
C ARG A 144 28.24 58.71 4.50
N VAL A 145 27.62 57.83 3.70
CA VAL A 145 27.29 58.12 2.29
C VAL A 145 25.95 57.46 1.91
N GLU A 146 25.07 58.26 1.32
CA GLU A 146 23.86 57.89 0.56
C GLU A 146 24.24 57.18 -0.77
N TRP A 147 23.40 56.47 -1.54
CA TRP A 147 21.97 56.61 -1.88
C TRP A 147 21.26 55.21 -1.84
N ASP A 148 20.21 54.77 -2.56
CA ASP A 148 19.47 55.17 -3.78
C ASP A 148 17.96 54.84 -3.68
N GLU A 149 17.13 55.47 -4.53
CA GLU A 149 15.67 55.30 -4.64
C GLU A 149 15.23 55.09 -6.11
N ASP A 150 14.14 54.33 -6.32
CA ASP A 150 13.26 54.27 -7.51
C ASP A 150 12.34 53.01 -7.35
N GLY A 151 11.02 53.02 -7.55
CA GLY A 151 10.06 54.10 -7.84
C GLY A 151 8.62 53.59 -7.61
N GLU A 152 7.63 54.49 -7.62
CA GLU A 152 6.24 54.20 -7.21
C GLU A 152 5.35 53.62 -8.33
N ASP A 153 4.29 52.91 -7.92
CA ASP A 153 2.97 52.95 -8.58
C ASP A 153 1.92 52.43 -7.57
N ALA A 154 0.72 53.01 -7.55
CA ALA A 154 -0.28 52.79 -6.50
C ALA A 154 -1.71 52.60 -7.05
N ASP A 155 -2.55 51.89 -6.29
CA ASP A 155 -4.01 51.88 -6.42
C ASP A 155 -4.63 51.63 -5.03
N GLU A 156 -5.59 52.46 -4.61
CA GLU A 156 -6.24 52.40 -3.30
C GLU A 156 -7.71 51.93 -3.41
N GLU A 157 -8.11 50.96 -2.59
CA GLU A 157 -9.48 50.87 -2.05
C GLU A 157 -9.42 50.42 -0.58
N GLY A 158 -9.99 51.22 0.34
CA GLY A 158 -9.97 50.98 1.78
C GLY A 158 -11.37 50.98 2.42
N PRO A 159 -11.61 50.20 3.49
CA PRO A 159 -12.87 50.22 4.25
C PRO A 159 -12.80 51.01 5.57
N GLU A 160 -13.92 51.66 5.93
CA GLU A 160 -14.05 52.50 7.12
C GLU A 160 -14.07 51.74 8.48
N PRO A 161 -13.70 52.39 9.60
CA PRO A 161 -13.52 51.74 10.91
C PRO A 161 -14.81 51.59 11.74
N LYS A 162 -14.86 50.58 12.62
CA LYS A 162 -15.90 50.45 13.66
C LYS A 162 -15.37 50.02 15.03
N LYS A 163 -15.35 51.02 15.93
CA LYS A 163 -15.58 51.00 17.39
C LYS A 163 -14.83 50.00 18.28
N GLU A 164 -14.16 50.56 19.28
CA GLU A 164 -13.67 49.87 20.48
C GLU A 164 -14.83 49.43 21.39
N GLU A 165 -14.65 48.30 22.10
CA GLU A 165 -15.45 47.94 23.29
C GLU A 165 -14.57 47.48 24.45
N SER A 166 -15.12 47.51 25.67
CA SER A 166 -14.37 47.73 26.91
C SER A 166 -13.73 46.49 27.56
N ILE A 167 -12.59 46.70 28.24
CA ILE A 167 -11.89 45.69 29.04
C ILE A 167 -12.58 45.46 30.41
N PRO A 168 -13.02 44.23 30.75
CA PRO A 168 -13.58 43.91 32.07
C PRO A 168 -12.48 43.67 33.13
N LYS A 169 -12.72 44.16 34.35
CA LYS A 169 -11.76 44.11 35.47
C LYS A 169 -11.61 42.70 36.08
N LYS A 170 -10.38 42.27 36.35
CA LYS A 170 -10.07 41.01 37.06
C LYS A 170 -10.61 41.02 38.50
N LYS A 171 -11.12 39.88 38.97
CA LYS A 171 -11.42 39.61 40.40
C LYS A 171 -10.38 38.64 40.99
N PRO A 172 -10.10 38.68 42.31
CA PRO A 172 -9.04 37.88 42.93
C PRO A 172 -9.40 36.39 43.03
N ILE A 173 -8.43 35.52 42.79
CA ILE A 173 -8.57 34.06 42.89
C ILE A 173 -8.25 33.60 44.32
N ARG A 174 -9.21 32.97 45.00
CA ARG A 174 -8.97 32.27 46.28
C ARG A 174 -8.14 31.02 46.04
N LYS A 175 -6.96 30.91 46.67
CA LYS A 175 -6.21 29.64 46.77
C LYS A 175 -7.05 28.64 47.57
N LYS A 176 -7.31 27.45 47.01
CA LYS A 176 -7.65 26.24 47.77
C LYS A 176 -6.46 25.28 47.69
N LYS A 177 -6.01 24.74 48.83
CA LYS A 177 -5.14 23.55 48.84
C LYS A 177 -6.00 22.32 48.50
N GLY A 178 -5.44 21.38 47.76
CA GLY A 178 -6.02 20.09 47.35
C GLY A 178 -4.88 19.12 47.02
N PRO A 179 -5.07 17.80 47.19
CA PRO A 179 -3.94 16.90 47.49
C PRO A 179 -3.04 16.57 46.30
N VAL A 180 -1.73 16.61 46.56
CA VAL A 180 -0.66 16.16 45.65
C VAL A 180 -0.32 14.71 45.97
N GLU A 181 -1.19 13.76 45.60
CA GLU A 181 -0.89 12.32 45.80
C GLU A 181 -1.59 11.35 44.82
N GLU A 182 -2.10 11.84 43.67
CA GLU A 182 -2.73 10.99 42.63
C GLU A 182 -2.10 11.21 41.22
N HIS A 183 -0.76 11.21 41.14
CA HIS A 183 -0.03 11.57 39.90
C HIS A 183 1.10 10.60 39.46
N GLN A 184 1.02 9.32 39.85
CA GLN A 184 1.93 8.27 39.36
C GLN A 184 1.24 7.07 38.68
N ALA A 185 -0.05 7.18 38.34
CA ALA A 185 -0.83 6.09 37.72
C ALA A 185 -1.72 6.51 36.52
N LYS A 186 -1.52 7.71 35.95
CA LYS A 186 -2.35 8.27 34.84
C LYS A 186 -1.49 8.83 33.69
N LEU A 187 -0.61 8.00 33.12
CA LEU A 187 0.24 8.35 31.96
C LEU A 187 0.13 7.38 30.77
N THR A 188 -0.86 6.48 30.77
CA THR A 188 -1.14 5.51 29.70
C THR A 188 -2.42 5.78 28.92
N GLU A 189 -3.24 6.74 29.35
CA GLU A 189 -4.37 7.23 28.53
C GLU A 189 -3.92 8.38 27.65
N ILE A 190 -3.65 8.09 26.37
CA ILE A 190 -3.66 9.11 25.33
C ILE A 190 -5.06 9.73 25.36
N HIS A 191 -5.16 11.00 25.79
CA HIS A 191 -6.41 11.74 25.77
C HIS A 191 -6.81 12.06 24.31
N MET A 192 -7.38 11.04 23.67
CA MET A 192 -8.15 11.14 22.45
C MET A 192 -9.25 12.18 22.66
N ILE A 193 -9.03 13.42 22.20
CA ILE A 193 -10.14 14.35 22.01
C ILE A 193 -11.08 13.66 21.02
N PRO A 194 -12.32 13.29 21.40
CA PRO A 194 -13.21 12.63 20.48
C PRO A 194 -13.63 13.68 19.46
N LEU A 195 -12.99 13.66 18.28
CA LEU A 195 -13.55 14.29 17.10
C LEU A 195 -14.89 13.62 16.88
N LYS A 196 -15.97 14.31 17.28
CA LYS A 196 -17.30 13.98 16.81
C LYS A 196 -17.20 13.94 15.30
N HIS A 197 -17.58 12.83 14.68
CA HIS A 197 -18.06 12.86 13.31
C HIS A 197 -19.39 13.61 13.29
N GLU A 198 -19.32 14.94 13.44
CA GLU A 198 -20.30 15.83 12.85
C GLU A 198 -20.23 15.56 11.35
N ALA A 199 -21.19 14.77 10.86
CA ALA A 199 -21.32 14.45 9.45
C ALA A 199 -21.45 15.78 8.71
N THR A 200 -20.38 16.19 8.03
CA THR A 200 -20.32 17.46 7.33
C THR A 200 -21.45 17.49 6.31
N GLY A 201 -22.31 18.51 6.41
CA GLY A 201 -23.65 18.54 5.80
C GLY A 201 -23.67 18.62 4.28
N GLY A 202 -23.20 17.57 3.60
CA GLY A 202 -23.24 17.39 2.15
C GLY A 202 -24.46 16.55 1.76
N THR A 203 -25.63 17.18 1.63
CA THR A 203 -26.91 16.52 1.37
C THR A 203 -27.08 16.05 -0.08
N HIS A 204 -26.28 15.07 -0.52
CA HIS A 204 -26.54 14.27 -1.73
C HIS A 204 -26.04 12.83 -1.56
N TYR A 205 -26.89 11.97 -0.98
CA TYR A 205 -26.78 10.53 -1.24
C TYR A 205 -27.22 10.30 -2.68
N HIS A 206 -26.26 10.16 -3.59
CA HIS A 206 -26.57 9.80 -4.97
C HIS A 206 -27.05 8.35 -5.03
N ASP A 207 -28.28 8.18 -5.49
CA ASP A 207 -28.78 6.90 -5.97
C ASP A 207 -27.96 6.45 -7.19
N CYS A 208 -27.73 5.15 -7.37
CA CYS A 208 -26.95 4.68 -8.54
C CYS A 208 -27.16 3.21 -8.94
N LEU A 209 -26.98 2.95 -10.24
CA LEU A 209 -26.94 1.63 -10.84
C LEU A 209 -25.48 1.17 -10.99
N ILE A 210 -25.13 0.02 -10.43
CA ILE A 210 -23.77 -0.54 -10.42
C ILE A 210 -23.71 -1.74 -11.36
N VAL A 211 -23.04 -1.59 -12.51
CA VAL A 211 -22.92 -2.61 -13.55
C VAL A 211 -21.57 -3.31 -13.43
N ILE A 212 -21.55 -4.55 -12.92
CA ILE A 212 -20.33 -5.32 -12.66
C ILE A 212 -20.07 -6.28 -13.83
N PHE A 213 -19.25 -5.85 -14.79
CA PHE A 213 -18.72 -6.75 -15.81
C PHE A 213 -17.71 -7.70 -15.16
N GLY A 214 -17.91 -9.00 -15.33
CA GLY A 214 -17.09 -10.02 -14.67
C GLY A 214 -17.62 -10.47 -13.30
N ALA A 215 -18.91 -10.28 -13.00
CA ALA A 215 -19.52 -10.56 -11.69
C ALA A 215 -19.32 -12.01 -11.14
N THR A 216 -18.93 -12.98 -11.97
CA THR A 216 -18.60 -14.35 -11.54
C THR A 216 -17.10 -14.58 -11.26
N GLY A 217 -16.27 -13.54 -11.46
CA GLY A 217 -14.84 -13.55 -11.21
C GLY A 217 -14.50 -13.54 -9.72
N GLU A 218 -13.22 -13.69 -9.38
CA GLU A 218 -12.83 -13.82 -7.98
C GLU A 218 -12.92 -12.49 -7.23
N LEU A 219 -12.39 -11.41 -7.82
CA LEU A 219 -12.49 -10.05 -7.32
C LEU A 219 -13.93 -9.63 -6.96
N ALA A 220 -14.90 -10.07 -7.78
CA ALA A 220 -16.31 -9.77 -7.58
C ALA A 220 -16.84 -10.35 -6.26
N LYS A 221 -16.44 -11.59 -5.93
CA LYS A 221 -16.90 -12.32 -4.74
C LYS A 221 -16.15 -11.94 -3.46
N SER A 222 -14.83 -11.71 -3.58
CA SER A 222 -13.93 -11.57 -2.44
C SER A 222 -13.71 -10.12 -2.01
N LYS A 223 -14.05 -9.13 -2.86
CA LYS A 223 -13.94 -7.71 -2.52
C LYS A 223 -15.13 -6.86 -2.93
N ILE A 224 -15.58 -6.91 -4.19
CA ILE A 224 -16.65 -5.99 -4.66
C ILE A 224 -17.97 -6.22 -3.93
N ILE A 225 -18.51 -7.44 -3.94
CA ILE A 225 -19.79 -7.75 -3.29
C ILE A 225 -19.73 -7.56 -1.75
N PRO A 226 -18.66 -7.97 -1.05
CA PRO A 226 -18.46 -7.61 0.36
C PRO A 226 -18.46 -6.11 0.64
N ALA A 227 -17.75 -5.30 -0.17
CA ALA A 227 -17.72 -3.85 -0.02
C ALA A 227 -19.10 -3.22 -0.23
N LEU A 228 -19.84 -3.64 -1.27
CA LEU A 228 -21.22 -3.19 -1.49
C LEU A 228 -22.13 -3.57 -0.31
N TYR A 229 -22.01 -4.79 0.23
CA TYR A 229 -22.75 -5.18 1.43
C TYR A 229 -22.44 -4.28 2.64
N ASN A 230 -21.18 -3.95 2.90
CA ASN A 230 -20.79 -3.08 4.01
C ASN A 230 -21.28 -1.64 3.81
N LEU A 231 -21.18 -1.07 2.61
CA LEU A 231 -21.76 0.26 2.31
C LEU A 231 -23.28 0.31 2.52
N ILE A 232 -24.01 -0.79 2.27
CA ILE A 232 -25.45 -0.87 2.57
C ILE A 232 -25.67 -1.01 4.10
N LYS A 233 -24.85 -1.81 4.80
CA LYS A 233 -24.85 -2.01 6.26
C LYS A 233 -24.58 -0.73 7.05
N ASN A 234 -23.79 0.18 6.47
CA ASN A 234 -23.43 1.50 7.03
C ASN A 234 -24.41 2.62 6.62
N GLU A 235 -25.43 2.32 5.82
CA GLU A 235 -26.34 3.29 5.19
C GLU A 235 -25.68 4.33 4.25
N GLU A 236 -24.48 4.02 3.74
CA GLU A 236 -23.76 4.85 2.76
C GLU A 236 -24.25 4.61 1.33
N LEU A 237 -24.72 3.40 1.04
CA LEU A 237 -25.39 3.02 -0.21
C LEU A 237 -26.89 2.74 0.06
N ARG A 238 -27.70 3.80 0.00
CA ARG A 238 -29.14 3.76 0.34
C ARG A 238 -30.00 3.24 -0.79
N ASP A 239 -29.99 3.94 -1.93
CA ASP A 239 -30.81 3.62 -3.10
C ASP A 239 -29.91 3.22 -4.27
N PHE A 240 -30.04 1.96 -4.67
CA PHE A 240 -29.12 1.35 -5.63
C PHE A 240 -29.77 0.19 -6.36
N ALA A 241 -29.12 -0.25 -7.43
CA ALA A 241 -29.28 -1.61 -7.94
C ALA A 241 -27.97 -2.11 -8.55
N VAL A 242 -27.82 -3.43 -8.68
CA VAL A 242 -26.61 -4.07 -9.17
C VAL A 242 -26.92 -4.98 -10.35
N VAL A 243 -26.29 -4.73 -11.49
CA VAL A 243 -26.38 -5.57 -12.69
C VAL A 243 -25.08 -6.37 -12.83
N GLY A 244 -25.08 -7.62 -12.39
CA GLY A 244 -23.96 -8.52 -12.62
C GLY A 244 -23.95 -9.03 -14.07
N VAL A 245 -22.83 -8.91 -14.78
CA VAL A 245 -22.69 -9.38 -16.18
C VAL A 245 -21.56 -10.40 -16.30
N SER A 246 -21.83 -11.57 -16.88
CA SER A 246 -20.79 -12.59 -17.16
C SER A 246 -21.18 -13.58 -18.26
N ARG A 247 -20.17 -14.15 -18.91
CA ARG A 247 -20.31 -15.24 -19.90
C ARG A 247 -20.64 -16.62 -19.31
N LYS A 248 -20.51 -16.80 -17.98
CA LYS A 248 -20.82 -18.08 -17.32
C LYS A 248 -22.34 -18.20 -17.09
N THR A 249 -22.95 -19.29 -17.53
CA THR A 249 -24.32 -19.65 -17.11
C THR A 249 -24.35 -19.84 -15.59
N THR A 250 -25.13 -19.02 -14.90
CA THR A 250 -25.27 -18.97 -13.43
C THR A 250 -26.48 -18.06 -13.09
N THR A 251 -26.82 -17.87 -11.81
CA THR A 251 -27.85 -16.90 -11.36
C THR A 251 -27.29 -15.84 -10.39
N ALA A 252 -28.03 -14.75 -10.17
CA ALA A 252 -27.71 -13.76 -9.15
C ALA A 252 -27.58 -14.36 -7.75
N VAL A 253 -28.46 -15.31 -7.39
CA VAL A 253 -28.44 -16.01 -6.09
C VAL A 253 -27.16 -16.83 -5.94
N GLU A 254 -26.74 -17.55 -6.97
CA GLU A 254 -25.47 -18.30 -6.95
C GLU A 254 -24.25 -17.38 -6.82
N ILE A 255 -24.26 -16.20 -7.47
CA ILE A 255 -23.17 -15.21 -7.36
C ILE A 255 -23.07 -14.68 -5.92
N LEU A 256 -24.20 -14.31 -5.32
CA LEU A 256 -24.24 -13.81 -3.95
C LEU A 256 -23.85 -14.89 -2.93
N GLU A 257 -24.39 -16.12 -3.02
CA GLU A 257 -23.99 -17.21 -2.11
C GLU A 257 -22.52 -17.65 -2.30
N MET A 258 -21.91 -17.43 -3.47
CA MET A 258 -20.45 -17.57 -3.67
C MET A 258 -19.63 -16.43 -3.05
N ALA A 259 -20.19 -15.23 -2.89
CA ALA A 259 -19.52 -14.08 -2.27
C ALA A 259 -19.64 -14.08 -0.73
N LYS A 260 -20.76 -14.59 -0.23
CA LYS A 260 -21.16 -14.69 1.18
C LYS A 260 -20.07 -15.15 2.17
N PRO A 261 -19.19 -16.12 1.87
CA PRO A 261 -18.13 -16.52 2.81
C PRO A 261 -17.08 -15.44 3.10
N ASN A 262 -16.99 -14.40 2.27
CA ASN A 262 -16.06 -13.28 2.44
C ASN A 262 -16.68 -12.12 3.24
N ILE A 263 -17.90 -12.29 3.77
CA ILE A 263 -18.65 -11.23 4.46
C ILE A 263 -18.77 -11.56 5.95
N LYS A 264 -18.27 -10.65 6.79
CA LYS A 264 -18.33 -10.74 8.26
C LYS A 264 -19.68 -10.19 8.75
N ASP A 265 -20.26 -10.86 9.75
CA ASP A 265 -21.47 -10.42 10.48
C ASP A 265 -22.65 -10.04 9.55
N ILE A 266 -23.13 -11.05 8.81
CA ILE A 266 -24.23 -10.92 7.86
C ILE A 266 -25.55 -10.70 8.61
N LYS A 267 -26.10 -9.49 8.49
CA LYS A 267 -27.46 -9.13 8.89
C LYS A 267 -28.46 -9.56 7.81
N LYS A 268 -29.56 -10.19 8.19
CA LYS A 268 -30.53 -10.78 7.26
C LYS A 268 -31.21 -9.72 6.38
N ASP A 269 -31.64 -8.62 6.99
CA ASP A 269 -32.27 -7.46 6.35
C ASP A 269 -31.37 -6.82 5.29
N ILE A 270 -30.09 -6.57 5.62
CA ILE A 270 -29.11 -6.05 4.66
C ILE A 270 -28.85 -7.06 3.52
N TRP A 271 -28.77 -8.36 3.83
CA TRP A 271 -28.59 -9.41 2.83
C TRP A 271 -29.79 -9.55 1.88
N ASP A 272 -31.02 -9.53 2.41
CA ASP A 272 -32.24 -9.56 1.63
C ASP A 272 -32.43 -8.27 0.81
N LYS A 273 -32.00 -7.10 1.30
CA LYS A 273 -31.95 -5.83 0.53
C LYS A 273 -30.96 -5.90 -0.63
N LEU A 274 -29.76 -6.47 -0.42
CA LEU A 274 -28.80 -6.68 -1.50
C LEU A 274 -29.31 -7.71 -2.51
N ARG A 275 -29.87 -8.85 -2.05
CA ARG A 275 -30.39 -9.91 -2.94
C ARG A 275 -31.57 -9.45 -3.79
N SER A 276 -32.45 -8.61 -3.25
CA SER A 276 -33.62 -8.09 -3.99
C SER A 276 -33.27 -7.00 -5.01
N ARG A 277 -32.09 -6.37 -4.90
CA ARG A 277 -31.59 -5.32 -5.82
C ARG A 277 -30.39 -5.78 -6.67
N PHE A 278 -30.12 -7.09 -6.76
CA PHE A 278 -29.06 -7.66 -7.60
C PHE A 278 -29.65 -8.54 -8.70
N VAL A 279 -29.56 -8.09 -9.95
CA VAL A 279 -29.92 -8.85 -11.15
C VAL A 279 -28.67 -9.42 -11.83
N PHE A 280 -28.83 -10.48 -12.63
CA PHE A 280 -27.74 -11.07 -13.40
C PHE A 280 -28.12 -11.25 -14.86
N GLN A 281 -27.32 -10.66 -15.76
CA GLN A 281 -27.41 -10.90 -17.20
C GLN A 281 -26.25 -11.77 -17.66
N LYS A 282 -26.57 -12.89 -18.32
CA LYS A 282 -25.57 -13.67 -19.05
C LYS A 282 -25.21 -12.93 -20.35
N ALA A 283 -23.94 -12.61 -20.54
CA ALA A 283 -23.44 -12.08 -21.80
C ALA A 283 -21.99 -12.51 -22.08
N ASN A 284 -21.75 -13.12 -23.24
CA ASN A 284 -20.43 -13.25 -23.83
C ASN A 284 -20.06 -11.97 -24.59
N PHE A 285 -19.05 -11.23 -24.12
CA PHE A 285 -18.65 -9.93 -24.71
C PHE A 285 -18.23 -9.97 -26.18
N TYR A 286 -18.06 -11.16 -26.78
CA TYR A 286 -17.74 -11.34 -28.20
C TYR A 286 -18.95 -11.71 -29.07
N HIS A 287 -20.14 -11.82 -28.50
CA HIS A 287 -21.40 -12.02 -29.23
C HIS A 287 -22.24 -10.75 -29.05
N GLU A 288 -22.41 -9.97 -30.12
CA GLU A 288 -23.06 -8.66 -30.06
C GLU A 288 -24.52 -8.78 -29.59
N GLU A 289 -25.26 -9.79 -30.06
CA GLU A 289 -26.62 -10.11 -29.63
C GLU A 289 -26.73 -10.41 -28.12
N GLU A 290 -25.77 -11.13 -27.53
CA GLU A 290 -25.77 -11.40 -26.08
C GLU A 290 -25.45 -10.14 -25.27
N LEU A 291 -24.66 -9.22 -25.84
CA LEU A 291 -24.21 -8.01 -25.16
C LEU A 291 -25.28 -6.91 -25.22
N ASP A 292 -25.97 -6.76 -26.35
CA ASP A 292 -27.08 -5.82 -26.54
C ASP A 292 -28.19 -6.01 -25.49
N LEU A 293 -28.46 -7.24 -25.05
CA LEU A 293 -29.38 -7.54 -23.94
C LEU A 293 -29.01 -6.84 -22.61
N VAL A 294 -27.73 -6.49 -22.40
CA VAL A 294 -27.28 -5.77 -21.20
C VAL A 294 -27.83 -4.34 -21.18
N LYS A 295 -28.08 -3.71 -22.34
CA LYS A 295 -28.75 -2.40 -22.42
C LYS A 295 -30.13 -2.49 -21.77
N ASP A 296 -30.94 -3.45 -22.19
CA ASP A 296 -32.34 -3.55 -21.78
C ASP A 296 -32.46 -3.96 -20.31
N VAL A 297 -31.57 -4.82 -19.81
CA VAL A 297 -31.50 -5.11 -18.36
C VAL A 297 -31.11 -3.86 -17.57
N VAL A 298 -30.10 -3.10 -18.00
CA VAL A 298 -29.68 -1.83 -17.36
C VAL A 298 -30.84 -0.84 -17.29
N GLU A 299 -31.50 -0.57 -18.42
CA GLU A 299 -32.60 0.40 -18.49
C GLU A 299 -33.86 -0.07 -17.76
N ASN A 300 -34.14 -1.37 -17.69
CA ASN A 300 -35.31 -1.88 -16.99
C ASN A 300 -35.10 -1.89 -15.47
N THR A 301 -33.95 -2.34 -14.98
CA THR A 301 -33.61 -2.30 -13.55
C THR A 301 -33.49 -0.87 -13.02
N GLU A 302 -33.04 0.08 -13.85
CA GLU A 302 -33.06 1.51 -13.53
C GLU A 302 -34.48 2.05 -13.31
N LYS A 303 -35.41 1.73 -14.22
CA LYS A 303 -36.83 2.13 -14.12
C LYS A 303 -37.54 1.43 -12.96
N GLU A 304 -37.30 0.13 -12.77
CA GLU A 304 -37.90 -0.70 -11.70
C GLU A 304 -37.59 -0.16 -10.30
N HIS A 305 -36.38 0.36 -10.10
CA HIS A 305 -35.94 0.93 -8.83
C HIS A 305 -36.00 2.46 -8.78
N GLY A 306 -36.55 3.13 -9.81
CA GLY A 306 -36.75 4.58 -9.84
C GLY A 306 -35.47 5.41 -9.85
N LEU A 307 -34.36 4.87 -10.36
CA LEU A 307 -33.04 5.48 -10.29
C LEU A 307 -32.85 6.59 -11.33
N SER A 308 -32.12 7.64 -10.96
CA SER A 308 -31.92 8.90 -11.68
C SER A 308 -31.06 8.84 -12.96
N GLY A 309 -30.56 7.66 -13.34
CA GLY A 309 -29.61 7.47 -14.45
C GLY A 309 -28.13 7.58 -14.06
N ASN A 310 -27.82 7.68 -12.76
CA ASN A 310 -26.44 7.64 -12.26
C ASN A 310 -25.88 6.20 -12.40
N ARG A 311 -24.80 6.01 -13.16
CA ARG A 311 -24.29 4.67 -13.53
C ARG A 311 -22.81 4.50 -13.24
N LEU A 312 -22.46 3.42 -12.54
CA LEU A 312 -21.10 2.99 -12.23
C LEU A 312 -20.80 1.69 -12.97
N PHE A 313 -19.94 1.74 -13.99
CA PHE A 313 -19.51 0.58 -14.77
C PHE A 313 -18.20 0.02 -14.23
N TYR A 314 -18.24 -1.09 -13.49
CA TYR A 314 -17.06 -1.74 -12.94
C TYR A 314 -16.56 -2.86 -13.87
N LEU A 315 -15.34 -2.72 -14.39
CA LEU A 315 -14.73 -3.65 -15.34
C LEU A 315 -13.84 -4.67 -14.61
N ALA A 316 -14.43 -5.59 -13.85
CA ALA A 316 -13.74 -6.66 -13.10
C ALA A 316 -13.26 -7.81 -14.02
N ILE A 317 -12.58 -7.45 -15.11
CA ILE A 317 -12.19 -8.30 -16.25
C ILE A 317 -10.79 -7.92 -16.77
N ARG A 318 -10.22 -8.76 -17.64
CA ARG A 318 -8.89 -8.49 -18.22
C ARG A 318 -8.96 -7.35 -19.25
N PRO A 319 -7.96 -6.44 -19.32
CA PRO A 319 -8.00 -5.26 -20.20
C PRO A 319 -8.30 -5.51 -21.68
N LYS A 320 -7.92 -6.69 -22.21
CA LYS A 320 -8.24 -7.13 -23.58
C LYS A 320 -9.74 -7.27 -23.90
N HIS A 321 -10.63 -7.06 -22.92
CA HIS A 321 -12.09 -7.02 -23.09
C HIS A 321 -12.67 -5.60 -22.99
N PHE A 322 -11.88 -4.62 -22.55
CA PHE A 322 -12.37 -3.25 -22.33
C PHE A 322 -12.82 -2.61 -23.63
N GLU A 323 -12.07 -2.75 -24.74
CA GLU A 323 -12.45 -2.15 -26.03
C GLU A 323 -13.87 -2.55 -26.46
N THR A 324 -14.20 -3.84 -26.44
CA THR A 324 -15.52 -4.33 -26.89
C THR A 324 -16.67 -3.86 -26.00
N ILE A 325 -16.46 -3.77 -24.68
CA ILE A 325 -17.46 -3.24 -23.75
C ILE A 325 -17.61 -1.73 -23.91
N ILE A 326 -16.52 -0.98 -24.10
CA ILE A 326 -16.60 0.46 -24.34
C ILE A 326 -17.30 0.76 -25.67
N GLN A 327 -17.02 0.02 -26.75
CA GLN A 327 -17.73 0.12 -28.03
C GLN A 327 -19.24 -0.16 -27.87
N HIS A 328 -19.62 -1.10 -27.01
CA HIS A 328 -21.03 -1.37 -26.70
C HIS A 328 -21.69 -0.22 -25.90
N LEU A 329 -20.99 0.34 -24.90
CA LEU A 329 -21.46 1.52 -24.15
C LEU A 329 -21.55 2.78 -25.03
N GLU A 330 -20.71 2.89 -26.05
CA GLU A 330 -20.74 3.90 -27.12
C GLU A 330 -21.98 3.72 -28.01
N LYS A 331 -22.15 2.51 -28.60
CA LYS A 331 -23.26 2.12 -29.50
C LYS A 331 -24.63 2.45 -28.91
N HIS A 332 -24.89 1.98 -27.69
CA HIS A 332 -26.18 2.15 -27.02
C HIS A 332 -26.28 3.42 -26.17
N LYS A 333 -25.24 4.27 -26.18
CA LYS A 333 -25.16 5.50 -25.38
C LYS A 333 -25.37 5.27 -23.88
N LEU A 334 -25.11 4.07 -23.37
CA LEU A 334 -25.38 3.67 -21.99
C LEU A 334 -24.65 4.52 -20.93
N ALA A 335 -23.57 5.20 -21.31
CA ALA A 335 -22.82 6.12 -20.45
C ALA A 335 -23.14 7.63 -20.68
N HIS A 336 -24.19 7.97 -21.44
CA HIS A 336 -24.52 9.35 -21.84
C HIS A 336 -25.74 9.90 -21.09
N GLY A 337 -25.52 10.45 -19.89
CA GLY A 337 -26.47 11.34 -19.20
C GLY A 337 -26.09 12.82 -19.38
N LYS A 338 -27.07 13.72 -19.46
CA LYS A 338 -26.82 15.18 -19.37
C LYS A 338 -26.78 15.69 -17.92
N GLU A 339 -27.60 15.12 -17.06
CA GLU A 339 -27.78 15.54 -15.66
C GLU A 339 -27.22 14.49 -14.69
N ALA A 340 -27.35 13.21 -15.02
CA ALA A 340 -26.84 12.09 -14.21
C ALA A 340 -25.38 11.74 -14.50
N TRP A 341 -24.60 11.41 -13.46
CA TRP A 341 -23.20 11.05 -13.62
C TRP A 341 -23.02 9.61 -14.12
N ASN A 342 -22.04 9.42 -14.99
CA ASN A 342 -21.70 8.13 -15.57
C ASN A 342 -20.20 7.92 -15.36
N ARG A 343 -19.79 6.85 -14.68
CA ARG A 343 -18.39 6.62 -14.25
C ARG A 343 -17.95 5.20 -14.55
N VAL A 344 -16.68 5.01 -14.86
CA VAL A 344 -16.08 3.69 -15.15
C VAL A 344 -14.90 3.40 -14.22
N VAL A 345 -14.90 2.20 -13.64
CA VAL A 345 -13.88 1.73 -12.70
C VAL A 345 -13.14 0.53 -13.29
N PHE A 346 -11.81 0.51 -13.21
CA PHE A 346 -11.03 -0.67 -13.60
C PHE A 346 -9.69 -0.81 -12.85
N GLU A 347 -9.31 -2.07 -12.64
CA GLU A 347 -8.09 -2.50 -11.97
C GLU A 347 -6.85 -2.45 -12.88
N LYS A 348 -5.66 -2.52 -12.24
CA LYS A 348 -4.42 -2.93 -12.92
C LYS A 348 -4.57 -4.33 -13.55
N PRO A 349 -3.83 -4.68 -14.63
CA PRO A 349 -2.73 -3.93 -15.23
C PRO A 349 -3.18 -2.87 -16.23
N PHE A 350 -2.56 -1.69 -16.16
CA PHE A 350 -2.83 -0.55 -17.04
C PHE A 350 -2.06 -0.65 -18.37
N GLY A 351 -2.24 -1.77 -19.08
CA GLY A 351 -1.44 -2.16 -20.25
C GLY A 351 -0.36 -3.19 -19.93
N GLU A 352 0.35 -3.65 -20.95
CA GLU A 352 1.57 -4.47 -20.82
C GLU A 352 2.84 -3.66 -21.20
N ASP A 353 2.66 -2.46 -21.74
CA ASP A 353 3.66 -1.48 -22.20
C ASP A 353 2.99 -0.09 -22.41
N LEU A 354 3.76 0.97 -22.74
CA LEU A 354 3.22 2.31 -23.01
C LEU A 354 2.25 2.37 -24.22
N PRO A 355 2.50 1.69 -25.36
CA PRO A 355 1.55 1.62 -26.46
C PRO A 355 0.18 1.05 -26.06
N THR A 356 0.12 -0.06 -25.33
CA THR A 356 -1.12 -0.69 -24.89
C THR A 356 -1.82 0.11 -23.79
N ALA A 357 -1.07 0.73 -22.86
CA ALA A 357 -1.61 1.68 -21.89
C ALA A 357 -2.33 2.85 -22.57
N ARG A 358 -1.69 3.44 -23.58
CA ARG A 358 -2.27 4.49 -24.43
C ARG A 358 -3.48 4.02 -25.22
N GLN A 359 -3.44 2.80 -25.76
CA GLN A 359 -4.57 2.22 -26.49
C GLN A 359 -5.79 2.04 -25.57
N ILE A 360 -5.61 1.45 -24.39
CA ILE A 360 -6.67 1.31 -23.37
C ILE A 360 -7.27 2.67 -23.02
N ASN A 361 -6.42 3.67 -22.71
CA ASN A 361 -6.90 5.01 -22.38
C ASN A 361 -7.64 5.67 -23.55
N LYS A 362 -7.14 5.54 -24.79
CA LYS A 362 -7.78 6.05 -26.00
C LYS A 362 -9.17 5.44 -26.22
N HIS A 363 -9.33 4.13 -25.99
CA HIS A 363 -10.63 3.48 -26.12
C HIS A 363 -11.62 4.02 -25.10
N ILE A 364 -11.27 3.98 -23.81
CA ILE A 364 -12.16 4.42 -22.72
C ILE A 364 -12.57 5.90 -22.89
N ARG A 365 -11.63 6.75 -23.34
CA ARG A 365 -11.87 8.17 -23.62
C ARG A 365 -12.71 8.49 -24.87
N ARG A 366 -13.23 7.49 -25.57
CA ARG A 366 -14.32 7.68 -26.56
C ARG A 366 -15.68 7.92 -25.89
N VAL A 367 -15.85 7.40 -24.67
CA VAL A 367 -17.15 7.36 -23.97
C VAL A 367 -17.10 8.12 -22.65
N PHE A 368 -15.98 8.07 -21.93
CA PHE A 368 -15.83 8.70 -20.62
C PHE A 368 -14.78 9.81 -20.67
N ARG A 369 -15.09 10.99 -20.10
CA ARG A 369 -14.08 12.03 -19.83
C ARG A 369 -13.13 11.61 -18.71
N GLU A 370 -12.02 12.31 -18.52
CA GLU A 370 -11.03 11.95 -17.48
C GLU A 370 -11.62 12.03 -16.05
N ASP A 371 -12.54 12.97 -15.79
CA ASP A 371 -13.30 13.11 -14.54
C ASP A 371 -14.32 11.97 -14.29
N GLN A 372 -14.52 11.10 -15.28
CA GLN A 372 -15.41 9.95 -15.21
C GLN A 372 -14.65 8.60 -15.12
N ILE A 373 -13.31 8.61 -15.14
CA ILE A 373 -12.47 7.40 -15.21
C ILE A 373 -11.71 7.16 -13.91
N PHE A 374 -11.95 6.02 -13.28
CA PHE A 374 -11.42 5.64 -11.97
C PHE A 374 -10.51 4.42 -12.12
N ARG A 375 -9.20 4.65 -12.09
CA ARG A 375 -8.17 3.62 -12.29
C ARG A 375 -7.61 3.21 -10.94
N VAL A 376 -7.84 1.96 -10.56
CA VAL A 376 -7.59 1.48 -9.20
C VAL A 376 -6.13 1.04 -9.05
N ASP A 377 -5.41 1.75 -8.18
CA ASP A 377 -4.23 1.21 -7.50
C ASP A 377 -4.60 1.08 -6.02
N HIS A 378 -4.81 -0.15 -5.54
CA HIS A 378 -5.28 -0.40 -4.18
C HIS A 378 -4.29 0.06 -3.09
N TYR A 379 -3.02 0.32 -3.40
CA TYR A 379 -2.08 0.90 -2.44
C TYR A 379 -2.35 2.39 -2.15
N LEU A 380 -3.08 3.10 -3.03
CA LEU A 380 -3.43 4.51 -2.82
C LEU A 380 -4.62 4.72 -1.88
N ASP A 381 -5.46 3.70 -1.72
CA ASP A 381 -6.71 3.76 -0.95
C ASP A 381 -6.57 3.15 0.47
N GLU A 382 -5.37 2.67 0.81
CA GLU A 382 -5.00 2.33 2.18
C GLU A 382 -5.01 3.61 3.04
N GLU A 383 -5.73 3.61 4.16
CA GLU A 383 -5.96 4.78 5.03
C GLU A 383 -4.67 5.54 5.40
N LEU A 384 -3.58 4.79 5.64
CA LEU A 384 -2.27 5.36 5.95
C LEU A 384 -1.67 6.20 4.83
N MET A 385 -2.01 5.95 3.56
CA MET A 385 -1.52 6.75 2.44
C MET A 385 -2.22 8.10 2.35
N GLN A 386 -3.48 8.18 2.81
CA GLN A 386 -4.17 9.45 3.01
C GLN A 386 -3.61 10.18 4.25
N ASN A 387 -3.43 9.46 5.37
CA ASN A 387 -2.80 9.99 6.59
C ASN A 387 -1.36 10.50 6.33
N LEU A 388 -0.58 9.84 5.48
CA LEU A 388 0.76 10.31 5.08
C LEU A 388 0.70 11.72 4.47
N LEU A 389 -0.33 12.04 3.68
CA LEU A 389 -0.47 13.38 3.10
C LEU A 389 -0.88 14.42 4.13
N ALA A 390 -1.80 14.07 5.05
CA ALA A 390 -2.13 14.93 6.18
C ALA A 390 -0.87 15.17 7.04
N SER A 391 -0.25 14.10 7.55
CA SER A 391 0.94 14.11 8.39
C SER A 391 2.06 14.99 7.84
N ARG A 392 2.36 14.90 6.53
CA ARG A 392 3.41 15.68 5.85
C ARG A 392 3.13 17.17 5.69
N PHE A 393 1.86 17.58 5.72
CA PHE A 393 1.44 18.95 5.34
C PHE A 393 0.64 19.70 6.42
N THR A 394 0.28 19.06 7.54
CA THR A 394 -0.32 19.72 8.71
C THR A 394 0.64 19.85 9.91
N ASN A 395 1.73 19.06 9.96
CA ASN A 395 2.67 19.08 11.08
C ASN A 395 3.96 19.83 10.70
N GLU A 396 4.16 21.02 11.26
CA GLU A 396 5.35 21.86 11.00
C GLU A 396 6.66 21.11 11.31
N ALA A 397 6.72 20.38 12.43
CA ALA A 397 7.89 19.60 12.83
C ALA A 397 8.29 18.56 11.76
N LEU A 398 7.33 17.83 11.18
CA LEU A 398 7.58 16.90 10.09
C LEU A 398 7.93 17.64 8.80
N GLY A 399 7.18 18.70 8.45
CA GLY A 399 7.39 19.52 7.26
C GLY A 399 8.81 20.11 7.18
N ALA A 400 9.33 20.62 8.29
CA ALA A 400 10.68 21.15 8.43
C ALA A 400 11.75 20.08 8.15
N VAL A 401 11.61 18.87 8.70
CA VAL A 401 12.60 17.79 8.49
C VAL A 401 12.44 17.02 7.17
N TRP A 402 11.32 17.18 6.44
CA TRP A 402 11.00 16.42 5.21
C TRP A 402 11.80 16.87 3.97
N ASN A 403 13.13 16.94 4.07
CA ASN A 403 14.03 17.32 3.00
C ASN A 403 15.48 16.81 3.22
N LYS A 404 16.30 16.86 2.16
CA LYS A 404 17.72 16.46 2.10
C LYS A 404 18.66 17.05 3.17
N ARG A 405 18.26 18.07 3.93
CA ARG A 405 19.06 18.56 5.07
C ARG A 405 19.07 17.53 6.18
N HIS A 406 17.92 16.92 6.48
CA HIS A 406 17.72 16.02 7.62
C HIS A 406 17.55 14.57 7.18
N ILE A 407 16.84 14.29 6.07
CA ILE A 407 16.73 12.93 5.52
C ILE A 407 18.06 12.52 4.88
N ASP A 408 18.52 11.31 5.21
CA ASP A 408 19.65 10.65 4.58
C ASP A 408 19.22 9.86 3.34
N HIS A 409 18.23 8.97 3.50
CA HIS A 409 17.66 8.15 2.44
C HIS A 409 16.23 7.69 2.74
N VAL A 410 15.57 7.14 1.72
CA VAL A 410 14.25 6.50 1.82
C VAL A 410 14.35 5.07 1.28
N GLN A 411 13.72 4.11 1.94
CA GLN A 411 13.45 2.77 1.42
C GLN A 411 11.93 2.60 1.25
N ILE A 412 11.50 1.97 0.16
CA ILE A 412 10.11 1.54 -0.08
C ILE A 412 10.16 0.05 -0.35
N ILE A 413 9.44 -0.72 0.45
CA ILE A 413 9.58 -2.18 0.55
C ILE A 413 8.19 -2.79 0.35
N ILE A 414 8.04 -3.69 -0.62
CA ILE A 414 6.84 -4.51 -0.84
C ILE A 414 7.30 -5.97 -0.96
N SER A 415 7.37 -6.64 0.19
CA SER A 415 7.87 -8.01 0.35
C SER A 415 6.71 -9.00 0.47
N GLU A 416 6.75 -10.09 -0.29
CA GLU A 416 5.78 -11.19 -0.25
C GLU A 416 6.52 -12.50 0.11
N ASP A 417 6.09 -13.17 1.19
CA ASP A 417 6.62 -14.47 1.64
C ASP A 417 6.06 -15.66 0.83
N PHE A 418 5.05 -15.42 0.00
CA PHE A 418 4.44 -16.39 -0.90
C PHE A 418 4.93 -16.25 -2.35
N GLY A 419 4.65 -17.28 -3.15
CA GLY A 419 5.04 -17.38 -4.56
C GLY A 419 4.03 -16.74 -5.51
N ILE A 420 3.72 -17.46 -6.60
CA ILE A 420 2.79 -17.02 -7.64
C ILE A 420 1.44 -17.76 -7.63
N ASP A 421 1.21 -18.67 -6.69
CA ASP A 421 -0.06 -19.38 -6.45
C ASP A 421 -0.75 -19.94 -7.71
N GLY A 422 0.02 -20.59 -8.59
CA GLY A 422 -0.50 -21.14 -9.85
C GLY A 422 -0.87 -20.11 -10.92
N LYS A 423 -0.58 -18.81 -10.71
CA LYS A 423 -0.83 -17.71 -11.67
C LYS A 423 0.29 -17.59 -12.73
N GLY A 424 1.07 -18.65 -12.97
CA GLY A 424 2.29 -18.63 -13.79
C GLY A 424 2.11 -18.02 -15.18
N SER A 425 1.12 -18.48 -15.95
CA SER A 425 0.83 -17.95 -17.30
C SER A 425 0.31 -16.50 -17.35
N PHE A 426 0.08 -15.88 -16.20
CA PHE A 426 -0.07 -14.44 -16.06
C PHE A 426 1.26 -13.81 -15.64
N TYR A 427 1.82 -14.21 -14.49
CA TYR A 427 2.99 -13.55 -13.91
C TYR A 427 4.23 -13.59 -14.83
N ASP A 428 4.42 -14.66 -15.62
CA ASP A 428 5.52 -14.83 -16.59
C ASP A 428 5.48 -13.83 -17.79
N LYS A 429 4.53 -12.89 -17.79
CA LYS A 429 4.46 -11.76 -18.72
C LYS A 429 4.71 -10.39 -18.08
N TYR A 430 4.54 -10.30 -16.77
CA TYR A 430 4.58 -9.04 -16.03
C TYR A 430 5.86 -8.91 -15.21
N GLY A 431 6.21 -9.94 -14.44
CA GLY A 431 7.30 -9.89 -13.47
C GLY A 431 7.09 -8.82 -12.39
N ALA A 432 8.03 -8.75 -11.44
CA ALA A 432 7.97 -7.75 -10.37
C ALA A 432 7.98 -6.31 -10.90
N LEU A 433 8.65 -6.04 -12.04
CA LEU A 433 8.72 -4.71 -12.63
C LEU A 433 7.37 -4.18 -13.09
N LYS A 434 6.55 -4.98 -13.79
CA LYS A 434 5.23 -4.52 -14.27
C LYS A 434 4.11 -4.75 -13.26
N ASP A 435 4.21 -5.77 -12.41
CA ASP A 435 3.15 -6.06 -11.42
C ASP A 435 3.21 -5.12 -10.21
N VAL A 436 4.40 -4.69 -9.76
CA VAL A 436 4.55 -3.92 -8.51
C VAL A 436 5.36 -2.62 -8.68
N VAL A 437 6.47 -2.62 -9.43
CA VAL A 437 7.33 -1.42 -9.55
C VAL A 437 6.67 -0.34 -10.41
N GLN A 438 6.02 -0.71 -11.52
CA GLN A 438 5.37 0.22 -12.45
C GLN A 438 4.29 1.08 -11.77
N ASN A 439 3.52 0.51 -10.85
CA ASN A 439 2.37 1.13 -10.21
C ASN A 439 2.68 1.40 -8.74
N HIS A 440 2.44 0.44 -7.85
CA HIS A 440 2.48 0.59 -6.39
C HIS A 440 3.74 1.32 -5.89
N MET A 441 4.94 0.90 -6.32
CA MET A 441 6.18 1.53 -5.82
C MET A 441 6.39 2.97 -6.30
N LEU A 442 6.03 3.28 -7.56
CA LEU A 442 6.13 4.64 -8.09
C LEU A 442 5.06 5.55 -7.49
N GLN A 443 3.88 5.00 -7.19
CA GLN A 443 2.80 5.69 -6.49
C GLN A 443 3.17 6.02 -5.02
N LEU A 444 3.68 5.05 -4.25
CA LEU A 444 4.22 5.29 -2.90
C LEU A 444 5.37 6.31 -2.91
N LEU A 445 6.29 6.22 -3.88
CA LEU A 445 7.36 7.21 -4.07
C LEU A 445 6.77 8.61 -4.29
N CYS A 446 5.69 8.74 -5.06
CA CYS A 446 5.00 10.01 -5.24
C CYS A 446 4.42 10.58 -3.95
N LEU A 447 3.72 9.77 -3.16
CA LEU A 447 3.14 10.20 -1.87
C LEU A 447 4.21 10.66 -0.86
N VAL A 448 5.38 9.99 -0.83
CA VAL A 448 6.52 10.40 0.02
C VAL A 448 7.18 11.68 -0.48
N ALA A 449 7.37 11.83 -1.79
CA ALA A 449 8.35 12.79 -2.32
C ALA A 449 7.76 13.99 -3.07
N MET A 450 6.46 14.02 -3.39
CA MET A 450 5.85 15.19 -4.03
C MET A 450 5.88 16.44 -3.13
N GLU A 451 5.90 17.62 -3.75
CA GLU A 451 5.67 18.89 -3.05
C GLU A 451 4.19 19.04 -2.67
N ALA A 452 3.88 19.93 -1.72
CA ALA A 452 2.51 20.21 -1.31
C ALA A 452 1.61 20.54 -2.52
N PRO A 453 0.43 19.92 -2.66
CA PRO A 453 -0.53 20.28 -3.71
C PRO A 453 -1.16 21.65 -3.42
N LYS A 454 -1.67 22.33 -4.45
CA LYS A 454 -2.34 23.64 -4.28
C LYS A 454 -3.57 23.58 -3.35
N SER A 455 -4.24 22.42 -3.30
CA SER A 455 -5.25 22.06 -2.30
C SER A 455 -5.49 20.54 -2.39
N LEU A 456 -6.38 20.00 -1.56
CA LEU A 456 -6.73 18.57 -1.57
C LEU A 456 -7.64 18.13 -2.75
N LYS A 457 -7.96 19.03 -3.70
CA LYS A 457 -8.69 18.63 -4.92
C LYS A 457 -7.88 17.61 -5.73
N ALA A 458 -8.53 16.55 -6.20
CA ALA A 458 -7.90 15.43 -6.90
C ALA A 458 -6.85 15.84 -7.96
N ASP A 459 -7.18 16.77 -8.85
CA ASP A 459 -6.22 17.20 -9.88
C ASP A 459 -5.02 17.96 -9.34
N HIS A 460 -5.12 18.67 -8.21
CA HIS A 460 -3.95 19.30 -7.58
C HIS A 460 -3.00 18.27 -6.96
N ILE A 461 -3.54 17.18 -6.40
CA ILE A 461 -2.78 16.03 -5.90
C ILE A 461 -2.09 15.32 -7.08
N ARG A 462 -2.87 14.91 -8.09
CA ARG A 462 -2.39 14.17 -9.26
C ARG A 462 -1.37 14.98 -10.07
N ASP A 463 -1.56 16.29 -10.19
CA ASP A 463 -0.55 17.19 -10.75
C ASP A 463 0.79 17.17 -10.00
N SER A 464 0.77 17.17 -8.66
CA SER A 464 2.00 17.09 -7.85
C SER A 464 2.70 15.74 -8.03
N LYS A 465 1.94 14.64 -8.14
CA LYS A 465 2.45 13.30 -8.47
C LYS A 465 3.11 13.28 -9.86
N VAL A 466 2.40 13.75 -10.91
CA VAL A 466 2.94 13.85 -12.29
C VAL A 466 4.17 14.75 -12.40
N LYS A 467 4.20 15.89 -11.68
CA LYS A 467 5.36 16.80 -11.60
C LYS A 467 6.57 16.13 -10.93
N LEU A 468 6.35 15.16 -10.05
CA LEU A 468 7.40 14.34 -9.46
C LEU A 468 7.86 13.21 -10.38
N LEU A 469 6.95 12.43 -10.98
CA LEU A 469 7.27 11.33 -11.91
C LEU A 469 8.24 11.81 -13.01
N LYS A 470 7.93 12.96 -13.63
CA LYS A 470 8.78 13.64 -14.64
C LYS A 470 10.17 14.07 -14.14
N ARG A 471 10.43 14.01 -12.82
CA ARG A 471 11.69 14.35 -12.15
C ARG A 471 12.40 13.14 -11.52
N ILE A 472 11.83 11.94 -11.56
CA ILE A 472 12.54 10.71 -11.15
C ILE A 472 13.71 10.49 -12.12
N LYS A 473 14.91 10.19 -11.61
CA LYS A 473 16.04 9.76 -12.45
C LYS A 473 15.64 8.43 -13.10
N PRO A 474 15.70 8.28 -14.44
CA PRO A 474 15.46 6.99 -15.10
C PRO A 474 16.31 5.89 -14.47
N PHE A 475 15.68 4.74 -14.23
CA PHE A 475 16.36 3.60 -13.61
C PHE A 475 17.49 3.13 -14.52
N CYS A 476 18.66 2.85 -13.95
CA CYS A 476 19.85 2.47 -14.73
C CYS A 476 20.47 1.18 -14.21
N ARG A 477 21.00 0.38 -15.14
CA ARG A 477 21.49 -0.99 -14.92
C ARG A 477 22.54 -1.15 -13.81
N SER A 478 23.32 -0.12 -13.50
CA SER A 478 24.28 -0.13 -12.37
C SER A 478 23.61 0.00 -10.99
N ASP A 479 22.47 0.69 -10.95
CA ASP A 479 21.70 1.00 -9.75
C ASP A 479 20.48 0.04 -9.62
N THR A 480 20.44 -1.07 -10.37
CA THR A 480 19.27 -1.98 -10.44
C THR A 480 19.68 -3.45 -10.41
N VAL A 481 19.04 -4.24 -9.56
CA VAL A 481 19.19 -5.70 -9.45
C VAL A 481 17.85 -6.36 -9.72
N LEU A 482 17.80 -7.28 -10.69
CA LEU A 482 16.64 -8.13 -10.96
C LEU A 482 17.01 -9.58 -10.64
N ALA A 483 16.10 -10.34 -10.03
CA ALA A 483 16.33 -11.75 -9.71
C ALA A 483 15.08 -12.62 -9.87
N GLN A 484 15.30 -13.93 -9.98
CA GLN A 484 14.27 -14.98 -10.08
C GLN A 484 14.51 -16.01 -8.98
N PHE A 485 13.47 -16.47 -8.26
CA PHE A 485 13.67 -17.46 -7.19
C PHE A 485 13.96 -18.85 -7.75
N GLU A 486 14.77 -19.63 -7.03
CA GLU A 486 15.11 -20.99 -7.42
C GLU A 486 13.87 -21.88 -7.54
N GLY A 487 13.64 -22.39 -8.76
CA GLY A 487 12.47 -23.20 -9.09
C GLY A 487 11.28 -22.46 -9.71
N TYR A 488 11.31 -21.15 -9.91
CA TYR A 488 10.23 -20.41 -10.60
C TYR A 488 9.86 -21.04 -11.96
N ARG A 489 10.87 -21.50 -12.73
CA ARG A 489 10.68 -22.20 -14.03
C ARG A 489 9.98 -23.56 -13.95
N ARG A 490 9.70 -24.08 -12.75
CA ARG A 490 8.93 -25.31 -12.48
C ARG A 490 7.48 -25.03 -12.08
N GLU A 491 7.10 -23.75 -11.94
CA GLU A 491 5.75 -23.34 -11.58
C GLU A 491 4.74 -23.59 -12.72
N SER A 492 3.50 -23.84 -12.34
CA SER A 492 2.44 -24.18 -13.31
C SER A 492 2.17 -23.01 -14.27
N GLY A 493 2.48 -23.24 -15.55
CA GLY A 493 2.23 -22.28 -16.63
C GLY A 493 3.32 -21.23 -16.84
N VAL A 494 4.49 -21.35 -16.18
CA VAL A 494 5.73 -20.61 -16.48
C VAL A 494 6.51 -21.31 -17.59
N THR A 495 7.29 -20.56 -18.38
CA THR A 495 8.15 -21.11 -19.43
C THR A 495 9.49 -21.64 -18.91
N GLU A 496 9.97 -22.78 -19.42
CA GLU A 496 11.23 -23.43 -18.98
C GLU A 496 12.46 -22.51 -19.09
N ASN A 497 12.45 -21.63 -20.09
CA ASN A 497 13.50 -20.66 -20.38
C ASN A 497 13.20 -19.25 -19.84
N SER A 498 12.20 -19.10 -18.96
CA SER A 498 11.75 -17.80 -18.46
C SER A 498 12.89 -16.95 -17.89
N GLU A 499 13.04 -15.74 -18.43
CA GLU A 499 13.90 -14.70 -17.84
C GLU A 499 13.09 -13.71 -16.98
N THR A 500 11.84 -13.98 -16.63
CA THR A 500 10.98 -13.06 -15.86
C THR A 500 11.50 -12.88 -14.43
N GLU A 501 11.58 -11.64 -13.95
CA GLU A 501 12.01 -11.39 -12.57
C GLU A 501 10.87 -11.59 -11.57
N THR A 502 11.17 -12.26 -10.46
CA THR A 502 10.29 -12.39 -9.29
C THR A 502 10.71 -11.45 -8.15
N PHE A 503 11.80 -10.70 -8.36
CA PHE A 503 12.37 -9.73 -7.44
C PHE A 503 13.02 -8.57 -8.20
N ALA A 504 12.85 -7.36 -7.69
CA ALA A 504 13.56 -6.16 -8.14
C ALA A 504 14.03 -5.32 -6.94
N ALA A 505 15.30 -4.91 -6.95
CA ALA A 505 15.83 -3.86 -6.08
C ALA A 505 16.42 -2.73 -6.92
N ILE A 506 15.97 -1.49 -6.70
CA ILE A 506 16.26 -0.33 -7.56
C ILE A 506 16.65 0.88 -6.72
N LYS A 507 17.76 1.53 -7.05
CA LYS A 507 18.22 2.77 -6.45
C LYS A 507 17.97 3.93 -7.42
N THR A 508 17.10 4.86 -7.05
CA THR A 508 16.81 6.07 -7.83
C THR A 508 17.00 7.35 -7.02
N ARG A 509 16.81 8.52 -7.64
CA ARG A 509 16.89 9.85 -7.03
C ARG A 509 15.88 10.79 -7.70
N VAL A 510 15.21 11.63 -6.91
CA VAL A 510 14.34 12.69 -7.42
C VAL A 510 15.15 13.95 -7.74
N ARG A 511 15.01 14.48 -8.96
CA ARG A 511 15.66 15.71 -9.45
C ARG A 511 14.85 16.96 -9.09
N ASN A 512 14.79 17.30 -7.79
CA ASN A 512 14.20 18.57 -7.32
C ASN A 512 15.03 19.23 -6.19
N ARG A 513 14.60 20.41 -5.70
CA ARG A 513 15.29 21.12 -4.60
C ARG A 513 15.23 20.36 -3.28
N ARG A 514 14.13 19.68 -2.97
CA ARG A 514 13.88 18.96 -1.69
C ARG A 514 14.77 17.72 -1.53
N TRP A 515 14.91 16.91 -2.59
CA TRP A 515 15.52 15.58 -2.56
C TRP A 515 16.91 15.48 -3.20
N ARG A 516 17.51 16.61 -3.63
CA ARG A 516 18.83 16.64 -4.30
C ARG A 516 19.89 15.82 -3.53
N LYS A 517 20.44 14.80 -4.20
CA LYS A 517 21.39 13.75 -3.73
C LYS A 517 20.79 12.60 -2.90
N VAL A 518 19.64 12.76 -2.24
CA VAL A 518 18.97 11.70 -1.45
C VAL A 518 18.62 10.51 -2.34
N PRO A 519 19.08 9.28 -2.02
CA PRO A 519 18.67 8.06 -2.71
C PRO A 519 17.31 7.56 -2.19
N PHE A 520 16.53 7.03 -3.12
CA PHE A 520 15.34 6.22 -2.87
C PHE A 520 15.69 4.80 -3.28
N TYR A 521 15.61 3.85 -2.34
CA TYR A 521 15.80 2.44 -2.58
C TYR A 521 14.43 1.77 -2.62
N LEU A 522 14.12 1.10 -3.72
CA LEU A 522 12.89 0.33 -3.93
C LEU A 522 13.27 -1.14 -3.83
N LEU A 523 12.58 -1.94 -3.01
CA LEU A 523 12.70 -3.40 -2.97
C LEU A 523 11.33 -4.05 -3.08
N THR A 524 11.18 -5.01 -3.98
CA THR A 524 10.01 -5.88 -4.02
C THR A 524 10.36 -7.27 -4.52
N GLY A 525 9.64 -8.29 -4.05
CA GLY A 525 9.73 -9.63 -4.62
C GLY A 525 8.94 -10.68 -3.87
N LYS A 526 8.88 -11.86 -4.49
CA LYS A 526 8.14 -13.06 -4.06
C LYS A 526 9.04 -14.11 -3.43
N ASN A 527 8.47 -14.96 -2.58
CA ASN A 527 9.21 -15.92 -1.75
C ASN A 527 10.37 -15.24 -0.99
N LEU A 528 10.10 -14.08 -0.39
CA LEU A 528 11.02 -13.37 0.52
C LEU A 528 10.84 -13.84 1.98
N PRO A 529 11.67 -13.41 2.95
CA PRO A 529 11.60 -13.93 4.32
C PRO A 529 10.26 -13.70 5.05
N LEU A 530 9.59 -12.58 4.79
CA LEU A 530 8.40 -12.10 5.50
C LEU A 530 7.49 -11.29 4.56
N LYS A 531 6.16 -11.39 4.71
CA LYS A 531 5.22 -10.42 4.12
C LYS A 531 5.32 -9.07 4.86
N ALA A 532 5.69 -8.02 4.14
CA ALA A 532 5.69 -6.65 4.67
C ALA A 532 5.58 -5.61 3.55
N SER A 533 4.69 -4.63 3.73
CA SER A 533 4.64 -3.43 2.89
C SER A 533 4.90 -2.20 3.76
N MET A 534 5.95 -1.44 3.48
CA MET A 534 6.38 -0.31 4.31
C MET A 534 7.15 0.77 3.54
N ILE A 535 7.15 1.97 4.10
CA ILE A 535 8.07 3.07 3.76
C ILE A 535 8.96 3.30 4.98
N TYR A 536 10.28 3.28 4.81
CA TYR A 536 11.26 3.57 5.85
C TYR A 536 12.07 4.82 5.47
N ILE A 537 12.03 5.85 6.32
CA ILE A 537 12.70 7.13 6.09
C ILE A 537 13.75 7.31 7.17
N GLN A 538 15.03 7.19 6.80
CA GLN A 538 16.13 7.38 7.74
C GLN A 538 16.63 8.83 7.68
N PHE A 539 16.66 9.47 8.84
CA PHE A 539 17.30 10.75 9.04
C PHE A 539 18.82 10.54 9.19
N LYS A 540 19.59 11.61 8.96
CA LYS A 540 21.03 11.59 9.14
C LYS A 540 21.38 11.43 10.62
N ASP A 541 22.57 10.89 10.86
CA ASP A 541 23.15 10.92 12.19
C ASP A 541 23.33 12.38 12.67
N MET A 542 23.12 12.58 13.96
CA MET A 542 23.30 13.86 14.65
C MET A 542 24.41 13.68 15.68
N HIS A 543 25.66 13.77 15.21
CA HIS A 543 26.83 13.66 16.07
C HIS A 543 26.79 14.72 17.18
N CYS A 544 26.66 14.29 18.43
CA CYS A 544 26.80 15.16 19.59
C CYS A 544 28.06 14.80 20.38
N ASP A 545 28.97 15.75 20.52
CA ASP A 545 30.30 15.54 21.13
C ASP A 545 30.21 15.05 22.59
N ALA A 546 29.23 15.53 23.36
CA ALA A 546 28.98 15.07 24.73
C ALA A 546 28.65 13.57 24.80
N TYR A 547 28.06 13.00 23.74
CA TYR A 547 27.67 11.59 23.65
C TYR A 547 28.63 10.73 22.81
N LYS A 548 29.79 11.24 22.37
CA LYS A 548 30.80 10.49 21.59
C LYS A 548 31.30 9.19 22.23
N LYS A 549 31.18 9.05 23.56
CA LYS A 549 31.57 7.83 24.31
C LYS A 549 30.41 6.85 24.54
N VAL A 550 29.19 7.19 24.14
CA VAL A 550 27.97 6.39 24.37
C VAL A 550 27.61 5.63 23.10
N ASN A 551 28.18 4.43 22.94
CA ASN A 551 28.12 3.59 21.73
C ASN A 551 26.74 2.96 21.42
N LYS A 552 25.61 3.64 21.75
CA LYS A 552 24.26 3.04 21.78
C LYS A 552 23.12 3.89 21.19
N TYR A 553 23.42 4.99 20.50
CA TYR A 553 22.39 5.73 19.76
C TYR A 553 22.45 5.44 18.25
N GLN A 554 21.32 5.58 17.57
CA GLN A 554 21.17 5.36 16.13
C GLN A 554 20.56 6.60 15.46
N PRO A 555 20.76 6.84 14.16
CA PRO A 555 20.06 7.89 13.44
C PRO A 555 18.53 7.70 13.56
N ASN A 556 17.80 8.80 13.73
CA ASN A 556 16.33 8.73 13.81
C ASN A 556 15.75 8.15 12.52
N HIS A 557 14.61 7.47 12.61
CA HIS A 557 13.89 6.99 11.44
C HIS A 557 12.37 7.01 11.66
N LEU A 558 11.64 7.18 10.56
CA LEU A 558 10.19 7.08 10.51
C LEU A 558 9.82 5.87 9.65
N VAL A 559 9.10 4.92 10.23
CA VAL A 559 8.46 3.82 9.52
C VAL A 559 6.99 4.17 9.29
N ILE A 560 6.49 4.00 8.07
CA ILE A 560 5.06 3.94 7.76
C ILE A 560 4.79 2.51 7.32
N GLN A 561 4.22 1.71 8.22
CA GLN A 561 3.93 0.29 8.00
C GLN A 561 2.55 0.15 7.37
N ILE A 562 2.48 -0.26 6.12
CA ILE A 562 1.23 -0.34 5.34
C ILE A 562 0.51 -1.66 5.62
N GLN A 563 1.24 -2.78 5.63
CA GLN A 563 0.73 -4.12 6.01
C GLN A 563 1.88 -4.93 6.62
N PRO A 564 1.64 -5.88 7.55
CA PRO A 564 0.35 -6.41 8.01
C PRO A 564 -0.18 -5.79 9.32
N GLN A 565 0.41 -4.69 9.77
CA GLN A 565 -0.07 -3.88 10.90
C GLN A 565 -0.01 -2.42 10.47
N GLU A 566 -1.16 -1.77 10.38
CA GLU A 566 -1.28 -0.42 9.86
C GLU A 566 -0.79 0.59 10.92
N GLY A 567 0.36 1.24 10.70
CA GLY A 567 0.88 2.21 11.67
C GLY A 567 1.99 3.14 11.17
N MET A 568 2.37 4.07 12.05
CA MET A 568 3.51 4.97 11.92
C MET A 568 4.34 4.94 13.20
N TYR A 569 5.65 4.75 13.05
CA TYR A 569 6.59 4.51 14.15
C TYR A 569 7.78 5.45 13.99
N PHE A 570 8.04 6.32 14.98
CA PHE A 570 9.13 7.30 14.93
C PHE A 570 10.17 7.06 16.03
N GLN A 571 11.33 6.54 15.62
CA GLN A 571 12.40 6.12 16.53
C GLN A 571 13.22 7.31 17.04
N LEU A 572 13.14 7.58 18.34
CA LEU A 572 13.91 8.59 19.06
C LEU A 572 15.01 7.98 19.92
N ASN A 573 16.07 8.75 20.20
CA ASN A 573 17.07 8.42 21.20
C ASN A 573 16.71 9.13 22.52
N THR A 574 16.79 8.42 23.64
CA THR A 574 16.48 8.95 24.98
C THR A 574 17.48 8.44 26.02
N LYS A 575 17.51 9.08 27.19
CA LYS A 575 18.34 8.66 28.34
C LYS A 575 17.77 7.38 28.96
N VAL A 576 18.62 6.43 29.29
CA VAL A 576 18.23 5.28 30.13
C VAL A 576 17.98 5.76 31.57
N PRO A 577 16.80 5.53 32.17
CA PRO A 577 16.53 5.92 33.55
C PRO A 577 17.61 5.42 34.53
N GLY A 578 18.08 6.31 35.41
CA GLY A 578 19.14 6.00 36.38
C GLY A 578 20.56 5.80 35.82
N LYS A 579 20.80 5.97 34.51
CA LYS A 579 22.13 5.78 33.91
C LYS A 579 22.52 6.94 32.98
N ASN A 580 23.82 7.07 32.69
CA ASN A 580 24.34 7.97 31.66
C ASN A 580 24.52 7.26 30.31
N ASP A 581 23.68 6.25 30.05
CA ASP A 581 23.54 5.53 28.78
C ASP A 581 22.38 6.15 27.95
N LEU A 582 22.43 5.94 26.63
CA LEU A 582 21.31 6.19 25.71
C LEU A 582 20.64 4.86 25.32
N GLN A 583 19.35 4.95 24.99
CA GLN A 583 18.53 3.88 24.40
C GLN A 583 17.63 4.46 23.30
N THR A 584 17.18 3.62 22.38
CA THR A 584 16.14 3.95 21.40
C THR A 584 14.75 3.68 21.97
N ILE A 585 13.77 4.53 21.64
CA ILE A 585 12.35 4.31 21.88
C ILE A 585 11.56 4.69 20.63
N ASP A 586 10.44 4.03 20.40
CA ASP A 586 9.53 4.34 19.30
C ASP A 586 8.32 5.14 19.79
N LEU A 587 8.01 6.25 19.12
CA LEU A 587 6.72 6.91 19.25
C LEU A 587 5.77 6.26 18.24
N GLU A 588 4.79 5.51 18.75
CA GLU A 588 3.93 4.66 17.94
C GLU A 588 2.52 5.24 17.75
N PHE A 589 2.04 5.17 16.51
CA PHE A 589 0.62 5.24 16.15
C PHE A 589 0.28 3.93 15.42
N THR A 590 -0.54 3.07 16.03
CA THR A 590 -1.01 1.82 15.42
C THR A 590 -2.52 1.93 15.23
N HIS A 591 -3.01 1.87 13.99
CA HIS A 591 -4.38 2.21 13.63
C HIS A 591 -5.40 1.31 14.36
N SER A 592 -5.14 0.01 14.44
CA SER A 592 -6.00 -0.95 15.14
C SER A 592 -6.05 -0.76 16.66
N CYS A 593 -5.05 -0.09 17.26
CA CYS A 593 -5.07 0.31 18.67
C CYS A 593 -5.87 1.61 18.88
N THR A 594 -5.90 2.51 17.90
CA THR A 594 -6.57 3.82 18.00
C THR A 594 -8.05 3.77 17.60
N TYR A 595 -8.39 2.99 16.57
CA TYR A 595 -9.75 2.95 15.98
C TYR A 595 -10.39 1.54 16.04
N GLY A 596 -9.68 0.55 16.58
CA GLY A 596 -10.14 -0.84 16.63
C GLY A 596 -10.00 -1.57 15.27
N PRO A 597 -10.54 -2.80 15.16
CA PRO A 597 -10.40 -3.65 13.98
C PRO A 597 -11.41 -3.34 12.85
N ASN A 598 -12.19 -2.26 12.99
CA ASN A 598 -13.37 -1.98 12.16
C ASN A 598 -13.15 -0.78 11.21
N THR A 599 -11.97 -0.70 10.60
CA THR A 599 -11.77 0.14 9.41
C THR A 599 -12.63 -0.35 8.25
N PRO A 600 -13.12 0.54 7.37
CA PRO A 600 -13.61 0.12 6.06
C PRO A 600 -12.52 -0.65 5.32
N GLU A 601 -12.83 -1.81 4.71
CA GLU A 601 -11.86 -2.43 3.82
C GLU A 601 -11.64 -1.52 2.60
N ALA A 602 -10.43 -1.47 2.02
CA ALA A 602 -10.08 -0.50 0.96
C ALA A 602 -11.12 -0.41 -0.20
N TYR A 603 -11.81 -1.50 -0.53
CA TYR A 603 -12.84 -1.49 -1.58
C TYR A 603 -14.14 -0.76 -1.18
N GLU A 604 -14.43 -0.58 0.11
CA GLU A 604 -15.54 0.24 0.61
C GLU A 604 -15.25 1.72 0.36
N ASN A 605 -14.07 2.18 0.79
CA ASN A 605 -13.55 3.53 0.49
C ASN A 605 -13.56 3.78 -1.02
N LEU A 606 -13.03 2.85 -1.82
CA LEU A 606 -13.00 2.91 -3.29
C LEU A 606 -14.38 3.23 -3.88
N PHE A 607 -15.39 2.42 -3.56
CA PHE A 607 -16.75 2.63 -4.06
C PHE A 607 -17.35 3.95 -3.56
N LEU A 608 -17.11 4.31 -2.30
CA LEU A 608 -17.58 5.55 -1.71
C LEU A 608 -17.00 6.79 -2.41
N GLN A 609 -15.70 6.79 -2.73
CA GLN A 609 -15.06 7.85 -3.50
C GLN A 609 -15.54 7.88 -4.96
N VAL A 610 -15.76 6.73 -5.61
CA VAL A 610 -16.37 6.67 -6.96
C VAL A 610 -17.80 7.24 -6.97
N ILE A 611 -18.60 7.01 -5.92
CA ILE A 611 -19.97 7.54 -5.80
C ILE A 611 -19.97 9.04 -5.49
N ARG A 612 -19.05 9.52 -4.64
CA ARG A 612 -18.82 10.96 -4.39
C ARG A 612 -18.21 11.67 -5.62
N GLY A 613 -17.50 10.94 -6.46
CA GLY A 613 -16.78 11.47 -7.63
C GLY A 613 -15.40 12.04 -7.31
N ASP A 614 -14.84 11.77 -6.12
CA ASP A 614 -13.46 12.16 -5.82
C ASP A 614 -12.47 11.20 -6.47
N GLN A 615 -11.51 11.76 -7.19
CA GLN A 615 -10.46 11.01 -7.88
C GLN A 615 -9.10 11.10 -7.16
N SER A 616 -9.04 11.61 -5.93
CA SER A 616 -7.80 11.85 -5.16
C SER A 616 -6.90 10.62 -5.03
N VAL A 617 -7.49 9.45 -4.77
CA VAL A 617 -6.82 8.14 -4.66
C VAL A 617 -6.72 7.37 -5.99
N PHE A 618 -7.20 7.92 -7.12
CA PHE A 618 -7.26 7.23 -8.41
C PHE A 618 -6.23 7.74 -9.43
N VAL A 619 -5.61 6.82 -10.17
CA VAL A 619 -4.48 7.15 -11.05
C VAL A 619 -4.95 7.83 -12.35
N ARG A 620 -4.41 9.02 -12.66
CA ARG A 620 -4.69 9.76 -13.91
C ARG A 620 -3.90 9.17 -15.07
N SER A 621 -4.39 9.28 -16.30
CA SER A 621 -3.71 8.66 -17.46
C SER A 621 -2.29 9.18 -17.72
N ASP A 622 -2.01 10.43 -17.38
CA ASP A 622 -0.68 11.03 -17.49
C ASP A 622 0.27 10.66 -16.34
N GLU A 623 -0.19 10.00 -15.27
CA GLU A 623 0.67 9.32 -14.30
C GLU A 623 1.18 7.99 -14.90
N ILE A 624 0.25 7.12 -15.31
CA ILE A 624 0.52 5.82 -15.95
C ILE A 624 1.46 5.97 -17.15
N GLU A 625 1.24 7.00 -17.97
CA GLU A 625 2.13 7.30 -19.08
C GLU A 625 3.55 7.67 -18.69
N GLN A 626 3.82 8.23 -17.51
CA GLN A 626 5.19 8.53 -17.05
C GLN A 626 5.81 7.34 -16.32
N GLU A 627 5.01 6.59 -15.57
CA GLU A 627 5.39 5.31 -14.97
C GLU A 627 5.93 4.34 -16.02
N TRP A 628 5.18 4.11 -17.11
CA TRP A 628 5.64 3.25 -18.19
C TRP A 628 6.95 3.74 -18.82
N LYS A 629 7.13 5.06 -19.03
CA LYS A 629 8.38 5.62 -19.56
C LYS A 629 9.59 5.38 -18.64
N ILE A 630 9.39 5.33 -17.32
CA ILE A 630 10.43 5.00 -16.34
C ILE A 630 10.81 3.51 -16.43
N ILE A 631 9.81 2.62 -16.59
CA ILE A 631 10.01 1.17 -16.67
C ILE A 631 10.57 0.72 -18.02
N GLU A 632 10.06 1.24 -19.14
CA GLU A 632 10.53 0.89 -20.50
C GLU A 632 12.02 1.21 -20.69
N GLY A 633 12.48 2.37 -20.19
CA GLY A 633 13.91 2.74 -20.23
C GLY A 633 14.83 1.81 -19.43
N LEU A 634 14.29 1.05 -18.47
CA LEU A 634 14.98 -0.04 -17.78
C LEU A 634 14.90 -1.35 -18.56
N LEU A 635 13.75 -1.67 -19.16
CA LEU A 635 13.55 -2.88 -19.96
C LEU A 635 14.44 -2.91 -21.21
N GLU A 636 14.63 -1.77 -21.89
CA GLU A 636 15.62 -1.62 -22.97
C GLU A 636 17.05 -2.02 -22.57
N LYS A 637 17.41 -1.75 -21.31
CA LYS A 637 18.77 -1.81 -20.78
C LYS A 637 18.86 -2.77 -19.59
N ARG A 638 18.05 -3.83 -19.65
CA ARG A 638 17.76 -4.75 -18.55
C ARG A 638 19.04 -5.27 -17.87
N PRO A 639 19.15 -5.27 -16.54
CA PRO A 639 20.22 -5.96 -15.82
C PRO A 639 20.26 -7.46 -16.16
N LYS A 640 21.42 -8.10 -15.99
CA LYS A 640 21.47 -9.57 -16.02
C LYS A 640 20.63 -10.10 -14.85
N LEU A 641 19.68 -10.98 -15.13
CA LEU A 641 18.89 -11.67 -14.11
C LEU A 641 19.83 -12.46 -13.17
N GLN A 642 19.61 -12.34 -11.86
CA GLN A 642 20.26 -13.15 -10.83
C GLN A 642 19.30 -14.26 -10.35
N THR A 643 19.80 -15.20 -9.56
CA THR A 643 18.96 -16.20 -8.87
C THR A 643 19.06 -16.02 -7.35
N TYR A 644 18.03 -16.44 -6.60
CA TYR A 644 18.03 -16.44 -5.14
C TYR A 644 17.25 -17.62 -4.57
N ASP A 645 17.60 -18.06 -3.36
CA ASP A 645 16.83 -19.08 -2.64
C ASP A 645 15.50 -18.49 -2.15
N PRO A 646 14.37 -19.22 -2.26
CA PRO A 646 13.15 -18.90 -1.53
C PRO A 646 13.41 -18.68 -0.03
N GLY A 647 12.78 -17.67 0.56
CA GLY A 647 12.98 -17.24 1.95
C GLY A 647 14.24 -16.40 2.18
N LYS A 648 14.88 -15.87 1.13
CA LYS A 648 16.06 -14.99 1.24
C LYS A 648 15.98 -13.79 0.31
N ILE A 649 16.72 -12.73 0.63
CA ILE A 649 16.96 -11.59 -0.26
C ILE A 649 18.23 -11.86 -1.09
N PRO A 650 18.26 -11.53 -2.41
CA PRO A 650 19.47 -11.70 -3.22
C PRO A 650 20.63 -10.86 -2.69
N GLU A 651 21.82 -11.44 -2.54
CA GLU A 651 22.99 -10.74 -1.96
C GLU A 651 23.35 -9.46 -2.73
N LYS A 652 23.13 -9.41 -4.05
CA LYS A 652 23.34 -8.18 -4.83
C LYS A 652 22.40 -7.04 -4.48
N ALA A 653 21.21 -7.31 -3.93
CA ALA A 653 20.35 -6.27 -3.37
C ALA A 653 20.94 -5.73 -2.06
N GLN A 654 21.58 -6.56 -1.24
CA GLN A 654 22.35 -6.10 -0.07
C GLN A 654 23.57 -5.28 -0.51
N GLU A 655 24.35 -5.75 -1.50
CA GLU A 655 25.44 -4.96 -2.09
C GLU A 655 24.99 -3.59 -2.61
N LEU A 656 23.79 -3.49 -3.21
CA LEU A 656 23.28 -2.27 -3.85
C LEU A 656 23.16 -1.09 -2.86
N ILE A 657 22.75 -1.38 -1.62
CA ILE A 657 22.61 -0.39 -0.55
C ILE A 657 23.91 -0.22 0.26
N ARG A 658 24.65 -1.30 0.51
CA ARG A 658 25.98 -1.25 1.16
C ARG A 658 27.02 -0.44 0.38
N LYS A 659 26.88 -0.34 -0.95
CA LYS A 659 27.70 0.55 -1.81
C LYS A 659 27.59 2.04 -1.49
N ASP A 660 26.59 2.48 -0.72
CA ASP A 660 26.52 3.85 -0.18
C ASP A 660 26.67 3.90 1.36
N GLY A 661 27.19 2.84 1.99
CA GLY A 661 27.38 2.78 3.46
C GLY A 661 26.09 2.52 4.25
N ARG A 662 25.08 1.87 3.66
CA ARG A 662 23.74 1.67 4.22
C ARG A 662 23.32 0.20 4.23
N GLU A 663 22.29 -0.13 4.98
CA GLU A 663 21.66 -1.45 5.00
C GLU A 663 20.14 -1.36 4.78
N TRP A 664 19.51 -2.46 4.37
CA TRP A 664 18.05 -2.57 4.35
C TRP A 664 17.48 -2.63 5.78
N HIS A 665 16.24 -2.16 5.95
CA HIS A 665 15.52 -2.17 7.22
C HIS A 665 15.52 -3.55 7.89
N GLN A 666 15.54 -3.61 9.23
CA GLN A 666 15.82 -4.87 9.95
C GLN A 666 14.74 -5.95 9.79
N THR A 667 13.49 -5.58 9.46
CA THR A 667 12.41 -6.53 9.10
C THR A 667 12.66 -7.28 7.78
N LEU A 668 13.81 -7.06 7.12
CA LEU A 668 14.29 -7.78 5.95
C LEU A 668 15.51 -8.67 6.25
N LYS A 669 15.83 -8.90 7.54
CA LYS A 669 16.92 -9.76 8.03
C LYS A 669 16.38 -10.99 8.75
#